data_AF-A0A957RAR6-F1
#
_entry.id   AF-A0A957RAR6-F1
#
_cell.length_a   1.000
_cell.length_b   1.000
_cell.length_c   1.000
_cell.angle_alpha   90.00
_cell.angle_beta   90.00
_cell.angle_gamma   90.00
#
_symmetry.space_group_name_H-M   'P 1'
#
loop_
_entity.id
_entity.type
_entity.pdbx_description
1 polymer ?
#
loop_
_entity_poly.entity_id
_entity_poly.type
_entity_poly.pdbx_seq_one_letter_code
_entity_poly.pdbx_strand_id
1 'polypeptide(L)'
;MSLKLDPYDVLLERAVLALYLQWPYLPRRATLPTLETLRKSLAAELAGMTDSPDQERFQTAAHDFAGAALALPGVRAIAGVDLGKLAASAETRPGLRTALTSSNASVTSERVRELAAMLDTPDPAAYAIGRRFYRGSLLPQAWDDIRPAVETLLDRLPADARTEVEAIDRDLQTALGNTTRFDVRPYEAALLRLEAIPGVVAALADRFVRWKSVEKEKTLAVANPRGSESMPESAAAPPMVELVAADALVAPPPEMETVEVNFHTDVKFPARLQRNKVEWLVVRLRLEEPAETVVAGLVPVEFTKQGDEPPPPEYLTVRVLASDFDEETRVWERTITVHHDRDSDPAVFLLKAAELGKKRITIDFEHKGRPVGSVWFTTEVVETPTSSASVTLTRSPDDLPEFARFERNPPPPADVQLRVVKKSGENTLAFWLNSAHPDLPYSWQPVGEIELTSQDPMTFLAKLLEPLDDMVTRLTSDLTDDERAKAAEELNILAEGLFEQLLPEEFRIEYFTRIQPLQQAGTIKSMLITSDEPWIPWELLKPYYYSVSEGKEYIAENFWALDFQLARWLAGRGPAARVTVQDAALVLPDVGLPAVAQEQAYFDTLAAQRMIRLSGPSKTLAEVKDLFLYGGYQLMHVATHGKFNTSDANESVLELSDESLRPLDLVASRLRGIRKSMPLVFLNACDGGRADFSLTGLGGWAEKLFREANASAFVGALWEVHDDLAVEFTKHFYERLA
;
A
#
# COMPACT_ATOMS: atom_id res chain seq x y z
N MET A 1 25.60 19.49 -6.90
CA MET A 1 24.34 20.26 -6.89
C MET A 1 24.38 21.22 -5.71
N SER A 2 24.20 22.52 -5.94
CA SER A 2 24.16 23.52 -4.86
C SER A 2 22.90 23.30 -4.03
N LEU A 3 23.04 22.95 -2.74
CA LEU A 3 21.94 22.89 -1.79
C LEU A 3 21.33 24.31 -1.69
N LYS A 4 20.24 24.56 -2.43
CA LYS A 4 19.45 25.79 -2.22
C LYS A 4 18.80 25.68 -0.85
N LEU A 5 19.24 26.52 0.08
CA LEU A 5 18.64 26.68 1.40
C LEU A 5 17.41 27.57 1.26
N ASP A 6 16.24 27.05 1.64
CA ASP A 6 14.98 27.81 1.64
C ASP A 6 15.05 28.96 2.68
N PRO A 7 14.67 30.19 2.31
CA PRO A 7 14.50 31.31 3.25
C PRO A 7 13.45 31.02 4.35
N TYR A 8 13.60 31.65 5.51
CA TYR A 8 12.70 31.48 6.67
C TYR A 8 11.23 31.78 6.36
N ASP A 9 10.97 32.81 5.56
CA ASP A 9 9.62 33.22 5.17
C ASP A 9 8.94 32.20 4.24
N VAL A 10 9.72 31.51 3.39
CA VAL A 10 9.24 30.41 2.53
C VAL A 10 8.95 29.16 3.36
N LEU A 11 9.85 28.83 4.31
CA LEU A 11 9.65 27.71 5.24
C LEU A 11 8.42 27.91 6.12
N LEU A 12 8.22 29.12 6.63
CA LEU A 12 7.05 29.46 7.45
C LEU A 12 5.76 29.37 6.63
N GLU A 13 5.73 29.93 5.42
CA GLU A 13 4.56 29.83 4.55
C GLU A 13 4.21 28.38 4.24
N ARG A 14 5.19 27.56 3.84
CA ARG A 14 4.98 26.15 3.50
C ARG A 14 4.46 25.34 4.70
N ALA A 15 5.06 25.54 5.87
CA ALA A 15 4.64 24.87 7.10
C ALA A 15 3.20 25.25 7.50
N VAL A 16 2.86 26.54 7.47
CA VAL A 16 1.53 27.03 7.85
C VAL A 16 0.47 26.56 6.86
N LEU A 17 0.74 26.61 5.55
CA LEU A 17 -0.19 26.11 4.54
C LEU A 17 -0.44 24.60 4.67
N ALA A 18 0.59 23.80 5.01
CA ALA A 18 0.41 22.38 5.28
C ALA A 18 -0.52 22.13 6.47
N LEU A 19 -0.35 22.89 7.55
CA LEU A 19 -1.23 22.81 8.73
C LEU A 19 -2.66 23.25 8.41
N TYR A 20 -2.83 24.28 7.59
CA TYR A 20 -4.14 24.79 7.18
C TYR A 20 -4.93 23.77 6.35
N LEU A 21 -4.27 23.02 5.47
CA LEU A 21 -4.91 21.96 4.68
C LEU A 21 -5.43 20.81 5.55
N GLN A 22 -4.75 20.54 6.66
CA GLN A 22 -5.12 19.49 7.61
C GLN A 22 -5.91 20.02 8.81
N TRP A 23 -6.25 21.32 8.79
CA TRP A 23 -6.90 22.01 9.90
C TRP A 23 -8.19 21.32 10.38
N PRO A 24 -9.10 20.85 9.50
CA PRO A 24 -10.33 20.17 9.95
C PRO A 24 -10.08 18.85 10.68
N TYR A 25 -8.92 18.22 10.46
CA TYR A 25 -8.55 16.90 10.95
C TYR A 25 -7.64 16.92 12.18
N LEU A 26 -7.12 18.10 12.54
CA LEU A 26 -6.32 18.26 13.76
C LEU A 26 -7.17 18.05 15.03
N PRO A 27 -6.57 17.51 16.12
CA PRO A 27 -7.29 17.29 17.36
C PRO A 27 -7.99 18.56 17.89
N ARG A 28 -9.33 18.58 17.88
CA ARG A 28 -10.16 19.75 18.22
C ARG A 28 -9.98 20.29 19.63
N ARG A 29 -9.59 19.44 20.59
CA ARG A 29 -9.42 19.84 22.00
C ARG A 29 -7.97 20.06 22.41
N ALA A 30 -7.05 19.23 21.90
CA ALA A 30 -5.66 19.22 22.34
C ALA A 30 -4.72 20.08 21.47
N THR A 31 -5.07 20.29 20.20
CA THR A 31 -4.17 20.90 19.21
C THR A 31 -4.72 22.20 18.66
N LEU A 32 -5.96 22.19 18.13
CA LEU A 32 -6.52 23.33 17.42
C LEU A 32 -6.59 24.64 18.24
N PRO A 33 -7.05 24.65 19.52
CA PRO A 33 -7.13 25.90 20.28
C PRO A 33 -5.76 26.54 20.53
N THR A 34 -4.77 25.70 20.87
CA THR A 34 -3.41 26.16 21.12
C THR A 34 -2.73 26.61 19.83
N LEU A 35 -2.90 25.85 18.75
CA LEU A 35 -2.34 26.20 17.43
C LEU A 35 -2.95 27.50 16.90
N GLU A 36 -4.25 27.71 17.08
CA GLU A 36 -4.94 28.97 16.73
C GLU A 36 -4.37 30.16 17.53
N THR A 37 -4.13 29.97 18.83
CA THR A 37 -3.53 31.01 19.69
C THR A 37 -2.11 31.36 19.22
N LEU A 38 -1.28 30.34 18.94
CA LEU A 38 0.08 30.52 18.43
C LEU A 38 0.09 31.26 17.09
N ARG A 39 -0.81 30.87 16.18
CA ARG A 39 -0.99 31.48 14.86
C ARG A 39 -1.38 32.96 14.97
N LYS A 40 -2.36 33.31 15.81
CA LYS A 40 -2.80 34.69 16.04
C LYS A 40 -1.73 35.54 16.73
N SER A 41 -0.99 34.97 17.68
CA SER A 41 0.15 35.64 18.33
C SER A 41 1.22 36.00 17.31
N LEU A 42 1.60 35.03 16.46
CA LEU A 42 2.55 35.27 15.39
C LEU A 42 2.03 36.32 14.39
N ALA A 43 0.74 36.28 14.03
CA ALA A 43 0.14 37.28 13.15
C ALA A 43 0.28 38.70 13.71
N ALA A 44 -0.01 38.92 15.00
CA ALA A 44 0.12 40.21 15.66
C ALA A 44 1.56 40.69 15.74
N GLU A 45 2.49 39.77 16.01
CA GLU A 45 3.91 40.06 16.05
C GLU A 45 4.45 40.48 14.68
N LEU A 46 4.07 39.76 13.61
CA LEU A 46 4.42 40.13 12.23
C LEU A 46 3.77 41.45 11.82
N ALA A 47 2.51 41.71 12.19
CA ALA A 47 1.84 42.96 11.89
C ALA A 47 2.60 44.17 12.46
N GLY A 48 3.16 44.04 13.67
CA GLY A 48 4.00 45.06 14.31
C GLY A 48 5.35 45.31 13.64
N MET A 49 5.77 44.47 12.68
CA MET A 49 7.00 44.61 11.90
C MET A 49 6.76 45.12 10.47
N THR A 50 5.51 45.39 10.10
CA THR A 50 5.14 45.75 8.71
C THR A 50 5.82 47.04 8.23
N ASP A 51 5.88 48.07 9.09
CA ASP A 51 6.42 49.39 8.74
C ASP A 51 7.96 49.43 8.79
N SER A 52 8.57 48.57 9.59
CA SER A 52 10.02 48.45 9.75
C SER A 52 10.38 46.96 9.97
N PRO A 53 10.64 46.21 8.89
CA PRO A 53 10.89 44.77 8.98
C PRO A 53 12.26 44.53 9.63
N ASP A 54 12.25 43.79 10.72
CA ASP A 54 13.43 43.35 11.45
C ASP A 54 13.63 41.85 11.24
N GLN A 55 14.73 41.49 10.58
CA GLN A 55 15.03 40.10 10.22
C GLN A 55 15.25 39.21 11.44
N GLU A 56 15.94 39.70 12.46
CA GLU A 56 16.28 38.92 13.65
C GLU A 56 15.02 38.68 14.49
N ARG A 57 14.19 39.71 14.61
CA ARG A 57 12.89 39.61 15.26
C ARG A 57 11.94 38.66 14.51
N PHE A 58 11.91 38.71 13.18
CA PHE A 58 11.13 37.78 12.36
C PHE A 58 11.58 36.31 12.56
N GLN A 59 12.88 36.05 12.54
CA GLN A 59 13.43 34.71 12.73
C GLN A 59 13.14 34.16 14.13
N THR A 60 13.21 35.02 15.16
CA THR A 60 12.87 34.66 16.53
C THR A 60 11.39 34.29 16.65
N ALA A 61 10.49 35.13 16.13
CA ALA A 61 9.05 34.86 16.14
C ALA A 61 8.68 33.55 15.41
N ALA A 62 9.29 33.30 14.24
CA ALA A 62 9.08 32.07 13.48
C ALA A 62 9.64 30.84 14.19
N HIS A 63 10.79 30.97 14.87
CA HIS A 63 11.39 29.91 15.68
C HIS A 63 10.50 29.54 16.87
N ASP A 64 10.05 30.52 17.64
CA ASP A 64 9.20 30.33 18.81
C ASP A 64 7.87 29.67 18.44
N PHE A 65 7.25 30.15 17.35
CA PHE A 65 6.05 29.51 16.79
C PHE A 65 6.33 28.05 16.41
N ALA A 66 7.43 27.77 15.71
CA ALA A 66 7.73 26.42 15.25
C ALA A 66 8.02 25.46 16.41
N GLY A 67 8.77 25.90 17.42
CA GLY A 67 9.03 25.11 18.63
C GLY A 67 7.75 24.79 19.39
N ALA A 68 6.88 25.78 19.61
CA ALA A 68 5.61 25.59 20.30
C ALA A 68 4.63 24.72 19.49
N ALA A 69 4.55 24.93 18.17
CA ALA A 69 3.67 24.13 17.30
C ALA A 69 4.10 22.66 17.26
N LEU A 70 5.40 22.37 17.17
CA LEU A 70 5.93 21.00 17.15
C LEU A 70 5.62 20.18 18.41
N ALA A 71 5.35 20.84 19.54
CA ALA A 71 4.97 20.19 20.79
C ALA A 71 3.51 19.73 20.79
N LEU A 72 2.67 20.21 19.86
CA LEU A 72 1.26 19.88 19.81
C LEU A 72 0.99 18.52 19.12
N PRO A 73 0.04 17.71 19.62
CA PRO A 73 -0.31 16.43 19.00
C PRO A 73 -0.71 16.57 17.53
N GLY A 74 -0.20 15.69 16.66
CA GLY A 74 -0.53 15.66 15.24
C GLY A 74 0.23 16.67 14.35
N VAL A 75 0.80 17.75 14.91
CA VAL A 75 1.51 18.78 14.13
C VAL A 75 2.78 18.24 13.48
N ARG A 76 3.55 17.42 14.21
CA ARG A 76 4.82 16.84 13.70
C ARG A 76 4.61 15.92 12.49
N ALA A 77 3.49 15.20 12.42
CA ALA A 77 3.16 14.35 11.29
C ALA A 77 2.83 15.15 10.01
N ILE A 78 2.36 16.39 10.16
CA ILE A 78 1.89 17.22 9.04
C ILE A 78 2.98 18.18 8.54
N ALA A 79 3.62 18.92 9.45
CA ALA A 79 4.56 19.98 9.11
C ALA A 79 5.92 19.85 9.83
N GLY A 80 6.23 18.66 10.36
CA GLY A 80 7.40 18.44 11.23
C GLY A 80 8.75 18.73 10.58
N VAL A 81 8.87 18.52 9.26
CA VAL A 81 10.12 18.76 8.51
C VAL A 81 10.44 20.26 8.42
N ASP A 82 9.48 21.08 8.01
CA ASP A 82 9.71 22.52 7.82
C ASP A 82 9.72 23.28 9.15
N LEU A 83 8.82 22.94 10.08
CA LEU A 83 8.87 23.48 11.44
C LEU A 83 10.16 23.04 12.15
N GLY A 84 10.66 21.83 11.90
CA GLY A 84 11.93 21.36 12.45
C GLY A 84 13.13 22.19 11.97
N LYS A 85 13.13 22.60 10.70
CA LYS A 85 14.17 23.49 10.14
C LYS A 85 14.10 24.89 10.76
N LEU A 86 12.89 25.45 10.93
CA LEU A 86 12.67 26.73 11.60
C LEU A 86 13.10 26.69 13.07
N ALA A 87 12.80 25.60 13.78
CA ALA A 87 13.18 25.39 15.17
C ALA A 87 14.69 25.13 15.34
N ALA A 88 15.37 24.45 14.42
CA ALA A 88 16.78 24.12 14.56
C ALA A 88 17.74 25.32 14.34
N SER A 89 17.32 26.33 13.59
CA SER A 89 18.22 27.40 13.11
C SER A 89 18.48 28.56 14.10
N ALA A 90 17.86 28.58 15.29
CA ALA A 90 18.11 29.61 16.31
C ALA A 90 19.14 29.22 17.41
N GLU A 91 19.62 27.98 17.45
CA GLU A 91 20.67 27.58 18.41
C GLU A 91 22.07 28.05 17.97
N THR A 92 22.34 29.36 18.00
CA THR A 92 23.72 29.87 17.99
C THR A 92 24.33 29.74 19.38
N ARG A 93 24.84 28.54 19.72
CA ARG A 93 25.84 28.41 20.80
C ARG A 93 27.11 29.18 20.40
N PRO A 94 27.67 30.05 21.25
CA PRO A 94 28.93 30.70 20.95
C PRO A 94 30.06 29.66 21.05
N GLY A 95 30.53 29.13 19.92
CA GLY A 95 31.75 28.30 19.91
C GLY A 95 31.97 27.29 18.78
N LEU A 96 30.97 26.91 17.98
CA LEU A 96 31.17 25.98 16.86
C LEU A 96 30.70 26.57 15.53
N ARG A 97 31.65 26.93 14.67
CA ARG A 97 31.39 27.24 13.25
C ARG A 97 31.15 25.93 12.49
N THR A 98 29.90 25.49 12.49
CA THR A 98 29.38 24.59 11.44
C THR A 98 28.09 25.23 10.93
N ALA A 99 28.25 26.23 10.07
CA ALA A 99 27.16 26.96 9.45
C ALA A 99 26.46 26.08 8.41
N LEU A 100 25.31 25.51 8.79
CA LEU A 100 24.27 25.06 7.87
C LEU A 100 23.00 25.85 8.21
N THR A 101 23.06 27.16 8.03
CA THR A 101 21.99 28.10 8.34
C THR A 101 21.42 28.65 7.04
N SER A 102 20.10 28.58 6.92
CA SER A 102 19.24 29.21 5.90
C SER A 102 19.77 30.49 5.26
N SER A 103 19.39 30.76 4.00
CA SER A 103 19.65 32.01 3.29
C SER A 103 19.29 33.27 4.12
N ASN A 104 20.24 34.20 4.30
CA ASN A 104 20.07 35.52 4.94
C ASN A 104 19.34 36.54 4.04
N ALA A 105 18.32 36.12 3.28
CA ALA A 105 17.50 37.05 2.53
C ALA A 105 16.67 37.91 3.51
N SER A 106 16.82 39.23 3.44
CA SER A 106 16.05 40.17 4.26
C SER A 106 14.58 40.09 3.86
N VAL A 107 13.70 39.80 4.83
CA VAL A 107 12.25 39.81 4.61
C VAL A 107 11.78 41.25 4.32
N THR A 108 10.98 41.42 3.28
CA THR A 108 10.44 42.73 2.88
C THR A 108 9.19 43.08 3.69
N SER A 109 8.89 44.37 3.85
CA SER A 109 7.63 44.85 4.45
C SER A 109 6.39 44.25 3.80
N GLU A 110 6.42 44.07 2.48
CA GLU A 110 5.35 43.42 1.72
C GLU A 110 5.17 41.96 2.14
N ARG A 111 6.27 41.22 2.24
CA ARG A 111 6.25 39.81 2.63
C ARG A 111 5.79 39.59 4.06
N VAL A 112 6.25 40.43 5.01
CA VAL A 112 5.76 40.40 6.40
C VAL A 112 4.25 40.63 6.44
N ARG A 113 3.75 41.60 5.66
CA ARG A 113 2.32 41.91 5.59
C ARG A 113 1.49 40.74 5.04
N GLU A 114 1.99 40.07 3.99
CA GLU A 114 1.33 38.89 3.42
C GLU A 114 1.24 37.74 4.42
N LEU A 115 2.33 37.44 5.13
CA LEU A 115 2.37 36.38 6.13
C LEU A 115 1.48 36.71 7.34
N ALA A 116 1.48 37.96 7.80
CA ALA A 116 0.58 38.40 8.86
C ALA A 116 -0.89 38.23 8.46
N ALA A 117 -1.25 38.63 7.23
CA ALA A 117 -2.61 38.46 6.71
C ALA A 117 -3.00 36.98 6.56
N MET A 118 -2.08 36.11 6.11
CA MET A 118 -2.30 34.66 6.07
C MET A 118 -2.55 34.09 7.47
N LEU A 119 -1.74 34.49 8.45
CA LEU A 119 -1.84 34.03 9.84
C LEU A 119 -3.05 34.62 10.57
N ASP A 120 -3.67 35.68 10.05
CA ASP A 120 -4.88 36.27 10.65
C ASP A 120 -6.18 35.77 9.99
N THR A 121 -6.10 34.95 8.93
CA THR A 121 -7.30 34.48 8.20
C THR A 121 -8.34 33.81 9.12
N PRO A 122 -9.65 34.07 8.93
CA PRO A 122 -10.70 33.47 9.76
C PRO A 122 -10.97 32.00 9.45
N ASP A 123 -10.70 31.55 8.23
CA ASP A 123 -10.85 30.15 7.80
C ASP A 123 -9.53 29.64 7.22
N PRO A 124 -8.68 28.99 8.05
CA PRO A 124 -7.40 28.44 7.61
C PRO A 124 -7.52 27.47 6.43
N ALA A 125 -8.51 26.57 6.46
CA ALA A 125 -8.70 25.58 5.40
C ALA A 125 -9.09 26.24 4.08
N ALA A 126 -10.06 27.17 4.11
CA ALA A 126 -10.46 27.93 2.94
C ALA A 126 -9.30 28.77 2.38
N TYR A 127 -8.48 29.38 3.24
CA TYR A 127 -7.32 30.13 2.78
C TYR A 127 -6.32 29.25 2.00
N ALA A 128 -5.97 28.08 2.52
CA ALA A 128 -5.00 27.19 1.87
C ALA A 128 -5.55 26.56 0.59
N ILE A 129 -6.85 26.29 0.54
CA ILE A 129 -7.54 25.77 -0.65
C ILE A 129 -7.66 26.87 -1.72
N GLY A 130 -7.96 28.11 -1.34
CA GLY A 130 -8.05 29.26 -2.25
C GLY A 130 -6.72 29.64 -2.90
N ARG A 131 -5.57 29.29 -2.29
CA ARG A 131 -4.22 29.46 -2.86
C ARG A 131 -3.89 28.45 -3.98
N ARG A 132 -4.76 27.47 -4.25
CA ARG A 132 -4.59 26.44 -5.28
C ARG A 132 -5.54 26.66 -6.45
N PHE A 133 -5.16 26.15 -7.62
CA PHE A 133 -5.92 26.29 -8.85
C PHE A 133 -6.70 25.00 -9.13
N TYR A 134 -7.95 25.12 -9.60
CA TYR A 134 -8.65 23.94 -10.13
C TYR A 134 -7.92 23.39 -11.35
N ARG A 135 -7.91 22.07 -11.50
CA ARG A 135 -7.38 21.39 -12.69
C ARG A 135 -8.32 21.65 -13.86
N GLY A 136 -7.91 22.51 -14.79
CA GLY A 136 -8.77 23.03 -15.86
C GLY A 136 -9.34 21.93 -16.76
N SER A 137 -8.59 20.86 -16.96
CA SER A 137 -9.02 19.68 -17.73
C SER A 137 -10.09 18.82 -17.06
N LEU A 138 -10.34 19.00 -15.75
CA LEU A 138 -11.19 18.15 -14.91
C LEU A 138 -12.33 18.91 -14.21
N LEU A 139 -12.64 20.14 -14.65
CA LEU A 139 -13.64 20.98 -14.00
C LEU A 139 -15.06 20.37 -13.94
N PRO A 140 -15.57 19.68 -14.98
CA PRO A 140 -16.86 19.00 -14.88
C PRO A 140 -16.84 17.87 -13.83
N GLN A 141 -15.77 17.09 -13.76
CA GLN A 141 -15.63 16.00 -12.79
C GLN A 141 -15.51 16.53 -11.36
N ALA A 142 -14.81 17.66 -11.17
CA ALA A 142 -14.74 18.34 -9.88
C ALA A 142 -16.12 18.81 -9.41
N TRP A 143 -16.94 19.33 -10.34
CA TRP A 143 -18.33 19.70 -10.05
C TRP A 143 -19.18 18.49 -9.67
N ASP A 144 -19.10 17.40 -10.44
CA ASP A 144 -19.87 16.17 -10.19
C ASP A 144 -19.50 15.48 -8.87
N ASP A 145 -18.28 15.69 -8.35
CA ASP A 145 -17.86 15.19 -7.03
C ASP A 145 -18.25 16.14 -5.88
N ILE A 146 -17.99 17.45 -6.03
CA ILE A 146 -18.15 18.42 -4.94
C ILE A 146 -19.62 18.79 -4.73
N ARG A 147 -20.38 19.03 -5.80
CA ARG A 147 -21.76 19.55 -5.70
C ARG A 147 -22.70 18.59 -4.95
N PRO A 148 -22.72 17.27 -5.21
CA PRO A 148 -23.54 16.34 -4.43
C PRO A 148 -23.10 16.26 -2.96
N ALA A 149 -21.80 16.37 -2.69
CA ALA A 149 -21.30 16.39 -1.32
C ALA A 149 -21.78 17.64 -0.56
N VAL A 150 -21.83 18.80 -1.21
CA VAL A 150 -22.41 20.03 -0.63
C VAL A 150 -23.89 19.85 -0.29
N GLU A 151 -24.65 19.11 -1.11
CA GLU A 151 -26.07 18.82 -0.86
C GLU A 151 -26.27 18.15 0.53
N THR A 152 -25.40 17.21 0.87
CA THR A 152 -25.48 16.49 2.16
C THR A 152 -25.19 17.37 3.38
N LEU A 153 -24.63 18.55 3.17
CA LEU A 153 -24.25 19.49 4.20
C LEU A 153 -25.26 20.63 4.39
N LEU A 154 -26.19 20.82 3.46
CA LEU A 154 -27.09 21.99 3.44
C LEU A 154 -27.84 22.20 4.76
N ASP A 155 -28.24 21.13 5.45
CA ASP A 155 -28.96 21.22 6.73
C ASP A 155 -28.07 21.70 7.90
N ARG A 156 -26.74 21.71 7.71
CA ARG A 156 -25.74 22.16 8.70
C ARG A 156 -25.07 23.48 8.31
N LEU A 157 -25.37 24.01 7.12
CA LEU A 157 -24.83 25.26 6.60
C LEU A 157 -25.77 26.44 6.92
N PRO A 158 -25.33 27.69 6.72
CA PRO A 158 -26.17 28.88 6.87
C PRO A 158 -27.50 28.77 6.08
N ALA A 159 -28.57 29.39 6.59
CA ALA A 159 -29.92 29.22 6.03
C ALA A 159 -30.08 29.69 4.57
N ASP A 160 -29.22 30.60 4.13
CA ASP A 160 -29.10 31.12 2.77
C ASP A 160 -28.29 30.19 1.83
N ALA A 161 -27.47 29.27 2.35
CA ALA A 161 -26.62 28.38 1.56
C ALA A 161 -27.42 27.54 0.56
N ARG A 162 -28.61 27.06 0.94
CA ARG A 162 -29.50 26.32 -0.01
C ARG A 162 -29.92 27.20 -1.18
N THR A 163 -30.28 28.46 -0.91
CA THR A 163 -30.70 29.41 -1.96
C THR A 163 -29.52 29.76 -2.87
N GLU A 164 -28.32 29.90 -2.30
CA GLU A 164 -27.10 30.19 -3.04
C GLU A 164 -26.66 29.03 -3.93
N VAL A 165 -26.68 27.80 -3.41
CA VAL A 165 -26.38 26.58 -4.17
C VAL A 165 -27.36 26.41 -5.35
N GLU A 166 -28.66 26.59 -5.11
CA GLU A 166 -29.66 26.57 -6.19
C GLU A 166 -29.43 27.66 -7.23
N ALA A 167 -28.94 28.85 -6.82
CA ALA A 167 -28.58 29.91 -7.76
C ALA A 167 -27.35 29.53 -8.58
N ILE A 168 -26.32 28.93 -7.97
CA ILE A 168 -25.13 28.43 -8.68
C ILE A 168 -25.53 27.38 -9.72
N ASP A 169 -26.42 26.44 -9.36
CA ASP A 169 -26.91 25.41 -10.29
C ASP A 169 -27.62 26.04 -11.50
N ARG A 170 -28.53 27.00 -11.27
CA ARG A 170 -29.24 27.70 -12.34
C ARG A 170 -28.29 28.49 -13.24
N ASP A 171 -27.33 29.19 -12.65
CA ASP A 171 -26.37 30.02 -13.38
C ASP A 171 -25.43 29.15 -14.23
N LEU A 172 -24.99 28.00 -13.69
CA LEU A 172 -24.17 27.03 -14.43
C LEU A 172 -24.93 26.46 -15.62
N GLN A 173 -26.19 26.02 -15.43
CA GLN A 173 -27.02 25.51 -16.53
C GLN A 173 -27.26 26.57 -17.60
N THR A 174 -27.51 27.81 -17.20
CA THR A 174 -27.68 28.94 -18.13
C THR A 174 -26.39 29.22 -18.90
N ALA A 175 -25.24 29.20 -18.24
CA ALA A 175 -23.94 29.39 -18.87
C ALA A 175 -23.62 28.27 -19.87
N LEU A 176 -23.83 27.00 -19.49
CA LEU A 176 -23.62 25.85 -20.38
C LEU A 176 -24.55 25.85 -21.60
N GLY A 177 -25.76 26.41 -21.48
CA GLY A 177 -26.68 26.60 -22.61
C GLY A 177 -26.24 27.68 -23.60
N ASN A 178 -25.36 28.60 -23.19
CA ASN A 178 -24.90 29.75 -23.98
C ASN A 178 -23.46 29.62 -24.51
N THR A 179 -22.73 28.55 -24.17
CA THR A 179 -21.36 28.30 -24.64
C THR A 179 -21.28 27.15 -25.65
N THR A 180 -20.10 26.91 -26.23
CA THR A 180 -19.86 25.73 -27.07
C THR A 180 -19.77 24.47 -26.20
N ARG A 181 -20.10 23.30 -26.78
CA ARG A 181 -20.15 21.99 -26.08
C ARG A 181 -18.86 21.60 -25.33
N PHE A 182 -17.75 22.30 -25.54
CA PHE A 182 -16.44 22.01 -24.94
C PHE A 182 -15.92 23.10 -24.00
N ASP A 183 -16.72 24.15 -23.72
CA ASP A 183 -16.31 25.20 -22.79
C ASP A 183 -16.53 24.78 -21.34
N VAL A 184 -15.43 24.49 -20.64
CA VAL A 184 -15.44 24.05 -19.23
C VAL A 184 -15.34 25.20 -18.23
N ARG A 185 -15.10 26.44 -18.68
CA ARG A 185 -14.95 27.63 -17.81
C ARG A 185 -16.16 27.92 -16.91
N PRO A 186 -17.42 27.67 -17.33
CA PRO A 186 -18.57 27.83 -16.44
C PRO A 186 -18.47 27.00 -15.15
N TYR A 187 -17.89 25.80 -15.22
CA TYR A 187 -17.71 24.94 -14.05
C TYR A 187 -16.71 25.53 -13.05
N GLU A 188 -15.62 26.16 -13.51
CA GLU A 188 -14.66 26.83 -12.62
C GLU A 188 -15.32 27.96 -11.83
N ALA A 189 -16.13 28.80 -12.50
CA ALA A 189 -16.86 29.87 -11.85
C ALA A 189 -17.86 29.33 -10.81
N ALA A 190 -18.56 28.23 -11.13
CA ALA A 190 -19.50 27.59 -10.23
C ALA A 190 -18.80 26.96 -9.01
N LEU A 191 -17.67 26.28 -9.22
CA LEU A 191 -16.85 25.69 -8.16
C LEU A 191 -16.26 26.74 -7.21
N LEU A 192 -15.77 27.85 -7.75
CA LEU A 192 -15.27 28.98 -6.93
C LEU A 192 -16.39 29.59 -6.07
N ARG A 193 -17.64 29.59 -6.56
CA ARG A 193 -18.78 30.05 -5.77
C ARG A 193 -19.17 29.05 -4.68
N LEU A 194 -19.11 27.75 -4.94
CA LEU A 194 -19.32 26.73 -3.90
C LEU A 194 -18.26 26.83 -2.80
N GLU A 195 -17.01 27.10 -3.17
CA GLU A 195 -15.90 27.32 -2.23
C GLU A 195 -16.11 28.56 -1.36
N ALA A 196 -16.82 29.57 -1.86
CA ALA A 196 -17.10 30.80 -1.13
C ALA A 196 -18.19 30.64 -0.05
N ILE A 197 -18.96 29.55 -0.08
CA ILE A 197 -20.03 29.30 0.90
C ILE A 197 -19.41 28.96 2.26
N PRO A 198 -19.70 29.73 3.33
CA PRO A 198 -19.12 29.50 4.65
C PRO A 198 -19.37 28.08 5.17
N GLY A 199 -18.31 27.40 5.60
CA GLY A 199 -18.37 26.06 6.18
C GLY A 199 -18.33 24.91 5.17
N VAL A 200 -18.54 25.17 3.87
CA VAL A 200 -18.42 24.15 2.81
C VAL A 200 -16.99 23.63 2.72
N VAL A 201 -16.01 24.53 2.64
CA VAL A 201 -14.60 24.14 2.52
C VAL A 201 -14.10 23.43 3.78
N ALA A 202 -14.50 23.91 4.96
CA ALA A 202 -14.14 23.27 6.22
C ALA A 202 -14.67 21.82 6.33
N ALA A 203 -15.84 21.54 5.75
CA ALA A 203 -16.45 20.22 5.77
C ALA A 203 -15.95 19.28 4.66
N LEU A 204 -15.49 19.83 3.52
CA LEU A 204 -15.10 19.07 2.32
C LEU A 204 -13.66 19.34 1.87
N ALA A 205 -12.77 19.70 2.80
CA ALA A 205 -11.41 20.13 2.50
C ALA A 205 -10.63 19.10 1.67
N ASP A 206 -10.80 17.80 1.99
CA ASP A 206 -10.22 16.68 1.25
C ASP A 206 -10.66 16.64 -0.21
N ARG A 207 -11.96 16.84 -0.46
CA ARG A 207 -12.54 16.85 -1.80
C ARG A 207 -12.04 18.04 -2.61
N PHE A 208 -12.03 19.25 -2.05
CA PHE A 208 -11.50 20.42 -2.76
C PHE A 208 -10.01 20.28 -3.09
N VAL A 209 -9.21 19.72 -2.17
CA VAL A 209 -7.77 19.50 -2.40
C VAL A 209 -7.53 18.50 -3.53
N ARG A 210 -8.35 17.45 -3.65
CA ARG A 210 -8.25 16.44 -4.72
C ARG A 210 -8.30 17.05 -6.13
N TRP A 211 -9.12 18.08 -6.33
CA TRP A 211 -9.34 18.72 -7.64
C TRP A 211 -8.47 19.95 -7.91
N LYS A 212 -7.60 20.31 -6.97
CA LYS A 212 -6.77 21.52 -7.04
C LYS A 212 -5.27 21.22 -7.06
N SER A 213 -4.53 21.93 -7.91
CA SER A 213 -3.07 21.89 -8.02
C SER A 213 -2.41 23.15 -7.47
N VAL A 214 -1.15 23.04 -7.06
CA VAL A 214 -0.35 24.19 -6.59
C VAL A 214 0.04 25.09 -7.77
N GLU A 215 0.28 24.49 -8.94
CA GLU A 215 0.57 25.21 -10.18
C GLU A 215 -0.66 25.30 -11.07
N LYS A 216 -0.84 26.44 -11.75
CA LYS A 216 -1.90 26.62 -12.74
C LYS A 216 -1.55 25.83 -14.01
N GLU A 217 -2.43 24.92 -14.43
CA GLU A 217 -2.27 24.18 -15.69
C GLU A 217 -2.18 25.17 -16.86
N LYS A 218 -1.18 25.00 -17.74
CA LYS A 218 -1.05 25.78 -18.97
C LYS A 218 -2.07 25.29 -19.99
N THR A 219 -3.28 25.83 -19.96
CA THR A 219 -4.28 25.59 -21.00
C THR A 219 -3.91 26.36 -22.28
N LEU A 220 -3.89 25.69 -23.44
CA LEU A 220 -3.80 26.33 -24.76
C LEU A 220 -5.01 27.24 -24.94
N ALA A 221 -4.76 28.55 -25.02
CA ALA A 221 -5.79 29.57 -25.02
C ALA A 221 -6.67 29.54 -26.27
N VAL A 222 -7.99 29.49 -26.08
CA VAL A 222 -8.97 30.06 -27.03
C VAL A 222 -9.38 31.42 -26.49
N ALA A 223 -9.07 32.48 -27.24
CA ALA A 223 -9.26 33.88 -26.88
C ALA A 223 -10.73 34.27 -26.72
N ASN A 224 -11.04 35.17 -25.75
CA ASN A 224 -11.81 36.44 -25.93
C ASN A 224 -12.17 37.16 -24.60
N PRO A 225 -12.73 38.40 -24.55
CA PRO A 225 -12.00 39.59 -24.06
C PRO A 225 -12.59 40.29 -22.80
N ARG A 226 -11.70 41.05 -22.12
CA ARG A 226 -11.83 42.27 -21.26
C ARG A 226 -13.09 42.61 -20.42
N GLY A 227 -12.78 42.98 -19.16
CA GLY A 227 -13.45 43.99 -18.30
C GLY A 227 -14.29 43.37 -17.17
N SER A 228 -14.26 43.77 -15.89
CA SER A 228 -13.85 45.02 -15.22
C SER A 228 -13.75 44.80 -13.68
N GLU A 229 -12.94 45.63 -13.02
CA GLU A 229 -12.68 45.70 -11.57
C GLU A 229 -13.87 46.22 -10.71
N SER A 230 -13.89 45.90 -9.41
CA SER A 230 -13.97 46.90 -8.31
C SER A 230 -13.95 46.27 -6.89
N MET A 231 -13.51 47.08 -5.93
CA MET A 231 -13.10 46.82 -4.54
C MET A 231 -14.19 47.16 -3.48
N PRO A 232 -13.98 46.96 -2.15
CA PRO A 232 -14.96 46.41 -1.19
C PRO A 232 -15.51 47.40 -0.15
N GLU A 233 -16.42 46.93 0.73
CA GLU A 233 -16.86 47.68 1.91
C GLU A 233 -16.97 46.81 3.18
N SER A 234 -16.75 47.50 4.31
CA SER A 234 -16.51 47.07 5.69
C SER A 234 -17.79 46.88 6.51
N ALA A 235 -17.78 46.03 7.57
CA ALA A 235 -17.98 46.43 8.98
C ALA A 235 -18.57 45.35 9.92
N ALA A 236 -17.88 45.22 11.06
CA ALA A 236 -18.40 45.09 12.44
C ALA A 236 -19.08 43.80 12.96
N ALA A 237 -18.50 43.29 14.06
CA ALA A 237 -19.03 42.27 14.97
C ALA A 237 -19.60 42.89 16.27
N PRO A 238 -20.40 42.12 17.04
CA PRO A 238 -20.46 42.23 18.50
C PRO A 238 -20.28 40.87 19.25
N PRO A 239 -20.14 40.88 20.60
CA PRO A 239 -19.14 40.07 21.32
C PRO A 239 -19.65 38.86 22.14
N MET A 240 -18.64 38.15 22.68
CA MET A 240 -18.62 36.92 23.50
C MET A 240 -19.36 36.96 24.84
N VAL A 241 -19.68 35.75 25.32
CA VAL A 241 -19.88 35.41 26.74
C VAL A 241 -18.94 34.25 27.12
N GLU A 242 -18.38 34.35 28.31
CA GLU A 242 -17.23 33.63 28.87
C GLU A 242 -17.65 32.51 29.86
N LEU A 243 -16.66 31.68 30.27
CA LEU A 243 -16.56 30.84 31.50
C LEU A 243 -17.26 29.45 31.45
N VAL A 244 -16.71 28.31 31.94
CA VAL A 244 -15.67 27.98 32.94
C VAL A 244 -15.10 26.57 32.63
N ALA A 245 -13.80 26.34 32.92
CA ALA A 245 -13.15 25.02 32.91
C ALA A 245 -13.26 24.30 34.28
N ALA A 246 -13.34 22.96 34.25
CA ALA A 246 -13.14 22.12 35.43
C ALA A 246 -12.19 20.96 35.07
N ASP A 247 -11.06 20.90 35.78
CA ASP A 247 -10.08 19.84 35.75
C ASP A 247 -10.63 18.54 36.37
N ALA A 248 -10.29 17.41 35.76
CA ALA A 248 -10.38 16.10 36.40
C ALA A 248 -9.16 15.25 36.03
N LEU A 249 -8.46 14.79 37.07
CA LEU A 249 -7.30 13.91 37.08
C LEU A 249 -7.61 12.55 36.41
N VAL A 250 -6.75 12.11 35.50
CA VAL A 250 -6.90 10.85 34.74
C VAL A 250 -6.28 9.68 35.50
N ALA A 251 -7.11 8.66 35.73
CA ALA A 251 -6.75 7.35 36.27
C ALA A 251 -6.06 6.47 35.19
N PRO A 252 -5.29 5.42 35.56
CA PRO A 252 -4.57 4.57 34.61
C PRO A 252 -5.51 3.86 33.61
N PRO A 253 -5.04 3.57 32.38
CA PRO A 253 -5.89 3.06 31.31
C PRO A 253 -6.43 1.66 31.63
N PRO A 254 -7.71 1.38 31.31
CA PRO A 254 -8.33 0.07 31.53
C PRO A 254 -7.79 -0.99 30.56
N GLU A 255 -7.81 -2.24 31.00
CA GLU A 255 -7.43 -3.42 30.22
C GLU A 255 -8.28 -3.52 28.94
N MET A 256 -7.62 -3.72 27.80
CA MET A 256 -8.24 -3.86 26.48
C MET A 256 -8.43 -5.34 26.18
N GLU A 257 -9.65 -5.77 25.87
CA GLU A 257 -9.98 -7.14 25.50
C GLU A 257 -10.23 -7.21 23.98
N THR A 258 -9.66 -8.21 23.31
CA THR A 258 -9.82 -8.44 21.87
C THR A 258 -10.91 -9.47 21.59
N VAL A 259 -11.73 -9.19 20.58
CA VAL A 259 -12.82 -10.04 20.11
C VAL A 259 -12.62 -10.27 18.62
N GLU A 260 -12.36 -11.51 18.22
CA GLU A 260 -12.23 -11.91 16.82
C GLU A 260 -13.57 -12.48 16.33
N VAL A 261 -14.08 -11.94 15.22
CA VAL A 261 -15.34 -12.38 14.60
C VAL A 261 -15.09 -12.79 13.15
N ASN A 262 -15.58 -13.96 12.76
CA ASN A 262 -15.48 -14.45 11.39
C ASN A 262 -16.74 -14.09 10.60
N PHE A 263 -16.59 -13.34 9.52
CA PHE A 263 -17.70 -12.95 8.64
C PHE A 263 -17.74 -13.78 7.36
N HIS A 264 -18.92 -14.24 6.96
CA HIS A 264 -19.15 -14.90 5.69
C HIS A 264 -19.29 -13.88 4.54
N THR A 265 -18.66 -14.14 3.39
CA THR A 265 -18.84 -13.29 2.20
C THR A 265 -20.17 -13.58 1.49
N ASP A 266 -21.01 -12.55 1.36
CA ASP A 266 -22.20 -12.53 0.52
C ASP A 266 -21.89 -11.73 -0.75
N VAL A 267 -21.58 -12.45 -1.83
CA VAL A 267 -21.26 -11.87 -3.15
C VAL A 267 -22.39 -12.19 -4.11
N LYS A 268 -23.00 -11.17 -4.69
CA LYS A 268 -24.10 -11.31 -5.65
C LYS A 268 -23.71 -10.74 -7.00
N PHE A 269 -23.74 -11.60 -7.99
CA PHE A 269 -23.50 -11.24 -9.39
C PHE A 269 -24.06 -12.29 -10.35
N PRO A 270 -24.55 -11.92 -11.54
CA PRO A 270 -25.05 -12.90 -12.50
C PRO A 270 -23.94 -13.82 -13.03
N ALA A 271 -24.24 -15.12 -13.14
CA ALA A 271 -23.33 -16.09 -13.76
C ALA A 271 -23.20 -15.89 -15.28
N ARG A 272 -24.20 -15.25 -15.90
CA ARG A 272 -24.21 -14.88 -17.33
C ARG A 272 -24.61 -13.43 -17.49
N LEU A 273 -23.81 -12.70 -18.26
CA LEU A 273 -23.99 -11.28 -18.52
C LEU A 273 -24.34 -11.07 -19.99
N GLN A 274 -25.22 -10.12 -20.26
CA GLN A 274 -25.40 -9.64 -21.62
C GLN A 274 -24.27 -8.65 -21.96
N ARG A 275 -23.65 -8.82 -23.13
CA ARG A 275 -22.63 -7.90 -23.64
C ARG A 275 -23.11 -6.44 -23.57
N ASN A 276 -22.25 -5.54 -23.10
CA ASN A 276 -22.49 -4.10 -22.93
C ASN A 276 -23.64 -3.73 -21.97
N LYS A 277 -24.21 -4.69 -21.24
CA LYS A 277 -25.21 -4.41 -20.20
C LYS A 277 -24.51 -4.20 -18.86
N VAL A 278 -24.92 -3.16 -18.14
CA VAL A 278 -24.46 -2.89 -16.77
C VAL A 278 -25.16 -3.84 -15.81
N GLU A 279 -24.38 -4.53 -14.98
CA GLU A 279 -24.84 -5.45 -13.95
C GLU A 279 -24.20 -5.09 -12.60
N TRP A 280 -24.91 -5.39 -11.52
CA TRP A 280 -24.54 -4.90 -10.19
C TRP A 280 -23.81 -5.99 -9.43
N LEU A 281 -22.53 -5.77 -9.14
CA LEU A 281 -21.76 -6.57 -8.21
C LEU A 281 -21.98 -6.02 -6.81
N VAL A 282 -22.59 -6.82 -5.95
CA VAL A 282 -22.82 -6.48 -4.54
C VAL A 282 -21.98 -7.40 -3.66
N VAL A 283 -21.15 -6.81 -2.81
CA VAL A 283 -20.29 -7.52 -1.86
C VAL A 283 -20.64 -7.08 -0.45
N ARG A 284 -20.88 -8.04 0.45
CA ARG A 284 -21.21 -7.79 1.85
C ARG A 284 -20.57 -8.84 2.76
N LEU A 285 -20.26 -8.45 3.99
CA LEU A 285 -19.82 -9.35 5.05
C LEU A 285 -20.97 -9.63 6.01
N ARG A 286 -21.28 -10.92 6.25
CA ARG A 286 -22.39 -11.37 7.10
C ARG A 286 -21.91 -12.18 8.28
N LEU A 287 -22.65 -12.10 9.40
CA LEU A 287 -22.36 -12.95 10.56
C LEU A 287 -22.76 -14.41 10.33
N GLU A 288 -23.86 -14.63 9.61
CA GLU A 288 -24.36 -15.95 9.27
C GLU A 288 -24.05 -16.30 7.81
N GLU A 289 -23.82 -17.58 7.55
CA GLU A 289 -23.57 -18.08 6.20
C GLU A 289 -24.79 -17.79 5.28
N PRO A 290 -24.59 -17.04 4.17
CA PRO A 290 -25.69 -16.72 3.26
C PRO A 290 -26.18 -17.97 2.52
N ALA A 291 -27.51 -18.09 2.37
CA ALA A 291 -28.11 -19.22 1.64
C ALA A 291 -27.71 -19.26 0.15
N GLU A 292 -27.48 -18.10 -0.45
CA GLU A 292 -27.02 -17.95 -1.83
C GLU A 292 -25.89 -16.91 -1.87
N THR A 293 -24.72 -17.32 -2.35
CA THR A 293 -23.57 -16.46 -2.63
C THR A 293 -22.83 -17.03 -3.84
N VAL A 294 -22.30 -16.15 -4.69
CA VAL A 294 -21.51 -16.53 -5.87
C VAL A 294 -20.17 -17.13 -5.44
N VAL A 295 -19.59 -16.61 -4.36
CA VAL A 295 -18.34 -17.10 -3.78
C VAL A 295 -18.39 -17.00 -2.26
N ALA A 296 -18.11 -18.12 -1.61
CA ALA A 296 -18.05 -18.21 -0.15
C ALA A 296 -16.62 -17.93 0.34
N GLY A 297 -16.53 -17.27 1.47
CA GLY A 297 -15.34 -16.66 2.05
C GLY A 297 -15.56 -16.44 3.55
N LEU A 298 -14.50 -16.51 4.36
CA LEU A 298 -14.55 -16.22 5.79
C LEU A 298 -13.55 -15.12 6.16
N VAL A 299 -14.00 -13.88 6.34
CA VAL A 299 -13.14 -12.74 6.70
C VAL A 299 -13.09 -12.58 8.23
N PRO A 300 -11.99 -12.92 8.91
CA PRO A 300 -11.79 -12.62 10.32
C PRO A 300 -11.54 -11.12 10.50
N VAL A 301 -12.22 -10.53 11.47
CA VAL A 301 -12.02 -9.13 11.86
C VAL A 301 -11.86 -9.06 13.38
N GLU A 302 -10.79 -8.41 13.83
CA GLU A 302 -10.52 -8.21 15.25
C GLU A 302 -11.06 -6.86 15.71
N PHE A 303 -11.79 -6.89 16.82
CA PHE A 303 -12.37 -5.75 17.49
C PHE A 303 -11.76 -5.61 18.89
N THR A 304 -11.56 -4.38 19.37
CA THR A 304 -11.10 -4.15 20.75
C THR A 304 -12.20 -3.45 21.55
N LYS A 305 -12.58 -4.03 22.68
CA LYS A 305 -13.50 -3.39 23.63
C LYS A 305 -12.74 -2.84 24.84
N GLN A 306 -13.29 -1.79 25.43
CA GLN A 306 -12.77 -1.14 26.63
C GLN A 306 -13.80 -1.31 27.75
N GLY A 307 -13.53 -2.21 28.70
CA GLY A 307 -14.52 -2.60 29.72
C GLY A 307 -15.76 -3.25 29.10
N ASP A 308 -16.95 -2.84 29.55
CA ASP A 308 -18.25 -3.37 29.09
C ASP A 308 -18.82 -2.64 27.86
N GLU A 309 -18.13 -1.64 27.32
CA GLU A 309 -18.61 -0.93 26.12
C GLU A 309 -18.44 -1.80 24.86
N PRO A 310 -19.43 -1.78 23.93
CA PRO A 310 -19.31 -2.52 22.68
C PRO A 310 -18.13 -1.96 21.87
N PRO A 311 -17.34 -2.83 21.20
CA PRO A 311 -16.20 -2.36 20.44
C PRO A 311 -16.63 -1.46 19.27
N PRO A 312 -15.81 -0.45 18.90
CA PRO A 312 -16.09 0.41 17.77
C PRO A 312 -16.06 -0.38 16.44
N PRO A 313 -16.73 0.12 15.39
CA PRO A 313 -16.66 -0.51 14.08
C PRO A 313 -15.26 -0.40 13.48
N GLU A 314 -14.92 -1.37 12.64
CA GLU A 314 -13.73 -1.39 11.81
C GLU A 314 -14.09 -1.08 10.36
N TYR A 315 -13.14 -0.56 9.58
CA TYR A 315 -13.34 -0.17 8.19
C TYR A 315 -12.47 -1.00 7.27
N LEU A 316 -13.10 -1.74 6.36
CA LEU A 316 -12.41 -2.53 5.34
C LEU A 316 -12.60 -1.89 3.97
N THR A 317 -11.56 -1.94 3.15
CA THR A 317 -11.64 -1.59 1.73
C THR A 317 -11.92 -2.87 0.94
N VAL A 318 -13.02 -2.87 0.20
CA VAL A 318 -13.34 -3.89 -0.81
C VAL A 318 -12.85 -3.37 -2.15
N ARG A 319 -11.96 -4.11 -2.80
CA ARG A 319 -11.43 -3.79 -4.13
C ARG A 319 -11.87 -4.84 -5.14
N VAL A 320 -12.26 -4.39 -6.32
CA VAL A 320 -12.56 -5.27 -7.44
C VAL A 320 -11.45 -5.15 -8.48
N LEU A 321 -10.87 -6.27 -8.89
CA LEU A 321 -9.89 -6.39 -9.96
C LEU A 321 -10.51 -7.20 -11.09
N ALA A 322 -10.86 -6.53 -12.18
CA ALA A 322 -11.54 -7.15 -13.32
C ALA A 322 -11.16 -6.42 -14.61
N SER A 323 -10.03 -6.78 -15.22
CA SER A 323 -9.52 -6.07 -16.41
C SER A 323 -10.40 -6.21 -17.66
N ASP A 324 -11.26 -7.23 -17.69
CA ASP A 324 -12.24 -7.45 -18.76
C ASP A 324 -13.54 -6.63 -18.61
N PHE A 325 -13.61 -5.75 -17.61
CA PHE A 325 -14.79 -4.99 -17.26
C PHE A 325 -14.50 -3.49 -17.16
N ASP A 326 -15.49 -2.70 -17.57
CA ASP A 326 -15.60 -1.30 -17.20
C ASP A 326 -16.44 -1.19 -15.93
N GLU A 327 -16.02 -0.35 -14.99
CA GLU A 327 -16.83 0.07 -13.85
C GLU A 327 -17.38 1.48 -14.13
N GLU A 328 -18.70 1.67 -14.12
CA GLU A 328 -19.36 2.91 -14.58
C GLU A 328 -18.93 4.16 -13.79
N THR A 329 -18.61 4.02 -12.49
CA THR A 329 -18.12 5.12 -11.65
C THR A 329 -16.60 5.34 -11.78
N ARG A 330 -15.89 4.41 -12.45
CA ARG A 330 -14.42 4.33 -12.53
C ARG A 330 -13.72 4.24 -11.17
N VAL A 331 -14.45 3.86 -10.13
CA VAL A 331 -13.91 3.67 -8.78
C VAL A 331 -13.99 2.18 -8.46
N TRP A 332 -12.83 1.54 -8.38
CA TRP A 332 -12.70 0.09 -8.16
C TRP A 332 -12.59 -0.29 -6.68
N GLU A 333 -12.76 0.67 -5.78
CA GLU A 333 -12.67 0.50 -4.33
C GLU A 333 -13.91 1.04 -3.63
N ARG A 334 -14.34 0.37 -2.57
CA ARG A 334 -15.41 0.82 -1.67
C ARG A 334 -15.02 0.52 -0.23
N THR A 335 -15.23 1.47 0.67
CA THR A 335 -15.07 1.22 2.10
C THR A 335 -16.38 0.70 2.67
N ILE A 336 -16.31 -0.41 3.41
CA ILE A 336 -17.40 -0.96 4.21
C ILE A 336 -17.09 -0.80 5.70
N THR A 337 -18.13 -0.51 6.48
CA THR A 337 -18.17 -0.48 7.93
C THR A 337 -18.57 -1.86 8.46
N VAL A 338 -17.67 -2.47 9.22
CA VAL A 338 -17.86 -3.79 9.82
C VAL A 338 -18.06 -3.64 11.32
N HIS A 339 -19.12 -4.27 11.83
CA HIS A 339 -19.49 -4.25 13.23
C HIS A 339 -19.43 -5.67 13.79
N HIS A 340 -18.97 -5.84 15.03
CA HIS A 340 -18.86 -7.16 15.66
C HIS A 340 -20.20 -7.91 15.82
N ASP A 341 -21.35 -7.22 15.78
CA ASP A 341 -22.67 -7.72 16.16
C ASP A 341 -23.71 -7.71 15.03
N ARG A 342 -23.34 -7.30 13.81
CA ARG A 342 -24.25 -7.23 12.65
C ARG A 342 -23.50 -7.30 11.33
N ASP A 343 -24.24 -7.59 10.26
CA ASP A 343 -23.73 -7.55 8.89
C ASP A 343 -23.20 -6.16 8.52
N SER A 344 -22.16 -6.10 7.67
CA SER A 344 -21.62 -4.85 7.13
C SER A 344 -22.64 -4.11 6.26
N ASP A 345 -22.36 -2.87 5.91
CA ASP A 345 -22.93 -2.23 4.73
C ASP A 345 -22.42 -2.92 3.43
N PRO A 346 -23.20 -2.85 2.33
CA PRO A 346 -22.81 -3.44 1.05
C PRO A 346 -21.88 -2.52 0.25
N ALA A 347 -20.83 -3.09 -0.34
CA ALA A 347 -20.08 -2.47 -1.43
C ALA A 347 -20.74 -2.80 -2.78
N VAL A 348 -21.05 -1.78 -3.57
CA VAL A 348 -21.73 -1.94 -4.87
C VAL A 348 -20.86 -1.38 -5.99
N PHE A 349 -20.66 -2.19 -7.03
CA PHE A 349 -19.93 -1.88 -8.25
C PHE A 349 -20.81 -2.12 -9.47
N LEU A 350 -20.72 -1.22 -10.45
CA LEU A 350 -21.54 -1.26 -11.67
C LEU A 350 -20.67 -1.73 -12.84
N LEU A 351 -20.68 -3.03 -13.10
CA LEU A 351 -19.78 -3.67 -14.04
C LEU A 351 -20.43 -3.87 -15.41
N LYS A 352 -19.65 -3.61 -16.46
CA LYS A 352 -20.04 -3.80 -17.86
C LYS A 352 -18.90 -4.46 -18.62
N ALA A 353 -19.19 -5.53 -19.35
CA ALA A 353 -18.22 -6.21 -20.20
C ALA A 353 -18.56 -6.07 -21.68
N ALA A 354 -17.56 -5.72 -22.49
CA ALA A 354 -17.70 -5.55 -23.94
C ALA A 354 -17.31 -6.82 -24.73
N GLU A 355 -16.51 -7.70 -24.14
CA GLU A 355 -15.98 -8.89 -24.80
C GLU A 355 -16.71 -10.15 -24.36
N LEU A 356 -16.95 -11.05 -25.32
CA LEU A 356 -17.61 -12.33 -25.08
C LEU A 356 -16.66 -13.33 -24.39
N GLY A 357 -17.24 -14.33 -23.73
CA GLY A 357 -16.49 -15.44 -23.14
C GLY A 357 -16.46 -15.40 -21.61
N LYS A 358 -15.66 -16.30 -21.03
CA LYS A 358 -15.53 -16.41 -19.57
C LYS A 358 -14.56 -15.36 -19.06
N LYS A 359 -15.00 -14.54 -18.11
CA LYS A 359 -14.20 -13.48 -17.51
C LYS A 359 -14.07 -13.70 -16.00
N ARG A 360 -12.90 -13.41 -15.44
CA ARG A 360 -12.64 -13.55 -14.00
C ARG A 360 -12.86 -12.21 -13.31
N ILE A 361 -13.47 -12.26 -12.13
CA ILE A 361 -13.56 -11.12 -11.22
C ILE A 361 -12.90 -11.55 -9.92
N THR A 362 -11.93 -10.75 -9.46
CA THR A 362 -11.24 -10.93 -8.18
C THR A 362 -11.67 -9.80 -7.24
N ILE A 363 -11.94 -10.14 -5.98
CA ILE A 363 -12.32 -9.22 -4.91
C ILE A 363 -11.29 -9.35 -3.81
N ASP A 364 -10.52 -8.28 -3.60
CA ASP A 364 -9.54 -8.19 -2.52
C ASP A 364 -10.15 -7.41 -1.35
N PHE A 365 -9.90 -7.88 -0.12
CA PHE A 365 -10.28 -7.21 1.12
C PHE A 365 -9.02 -6.66 1.77
N GLU A 366 -9.06 -5.39 2.14
CA GLU A 366 -7.96 -4.73 2.83
C GLU A 366 -8.37 -4.06 4.12
N HIS A 367 -7.44 -4.07 5.07
CA HIS A 367 -7.51 -3.26 6.28
C HIS A 367 -6.26 -2.40 6.38
N LYS A 368 -6.45 -1.07 6.52
CA LYS A 368 -5.36 -0.09 6.66
C LYS A 368 -4.26 -0.24 5.59
N GLY A 369 -4.67 -0.49 4.34
CA GLY A 369 -3.77 -0.63 3.19
C GLY A 369 -3.01 -1.97 3.11
N ARG A 370 -3.50 -3.01 3.81
CA ARG A 370 -2.94 -4.36 3.77
C ARG A 370 -3.98 -5.40 3.38
N PRO A 371 -3.62 -6.38 2.53
CA PRO A 371 -4.52 -7.48 2.18
C PRO A 371 -4.79 -8.32 3.44
N VAL A 372 -6.07 -8.56 3.70
CA VAL A 372 -6.55 -9.48 4.75
C VAL A 372 -7.25 -10.70 4.15
N GLY A 373 -7.54 -10.66 2.84
CA GLY A 373 -8.10 -11.78 2.11
C GLY A 373 -8.42 -11.46 0.65
N SER A 374 -8.69 -12.52 -0.12
CA SER A 374 -9.11 -12.41 -1.51
C SER A 374 -10.09 -13.54 -1.86
N VAL A 375 -11.09 -13.23 -2.67
CA VAL A 375 -12.01 -14.21 -3.26
C VAL A 375 -12.16 -13.92 -4.74
N TRP A 376 -12.44 -14.94 -5.54
CA TRP A 376 -12.62 -14.76 -6.98
C TRP A 376 -13.69 -15.69 -7.53
N PHE A 377 -14.27 -15.31 -8.67
CA PHE A 377 -15.21 -16.15 -9.40
C PHE A 377 -15.15 -15.85 -10.90
N THR A 378 -15.79 -16.71 -11.69
CA THR A 378 -15.89 -16.57 -13.15
C THR A 378 -17.33 -16.33 -13.55
N THR A 379 -17.55 -15.44 -14.51
CA THR A 379 -18.83 -15.16 -15.15
C THR A 379 -18.69 -15.26 -16.67
N GLU A 380 -19.77 -15.53 -17.39
CA GLU A 380 -19.77 -15.70 -18.85
C GLU A 380 -20.52 -14.56 -19.55
N VAL A 381 -19.84 -13.82 -20.43
CA VAL A 381 -20.42 -12.74 -21.23
C VAL A 381 -20.93 -13.29 -22.56
N VAL A 382 -22.22 -13.09 -22.83
CA VAL A 382 -22.93 -13.60 -24.02
C VAL A 382 -23.68 -12.50 -24.77
N GLU A 383 -23.95 -12.69 -26.06
CA GLU A 383 -24.70 -11.72 -26.89
C GLU A 383 -26.18 -11.60 -26.46
N THR A 384 -26.83 -12.71 -26.12
CA THR A 384 -28.22 -12.69 -25.61
C THR A 384 -28.39 -13.82 -24.59
N PRO A 385 -28.71 -13.52 -23.32
CA PRO A 385 -28.88 -14.55 -22.31
C PRO A 385 -30.13 -15.39 -22.63
N THR A 386 -29.94 -16.65 -23.01
CA THR A 386 -31.05 -17.62 -23.11
C THR A 386 -31.41 -18.08 -21.69
N SER A 387 -32.72 -18.16 -21.40
CA SER A 387 -33.31 -18.46 -20.09
C SER A 387 -32.51 -19.43 -19.23
N SER A 388 -32.13 -18.97 -18.04
CA SER A 388 -31.92 -19.70 -16.77
C SER A 388 -31.58 -21.19 -16.87
N ALA A 389 -30.50 -21.55 -17.54
CA ALA A 389 -29.74 -22.72 -17.11
C ALA A 389 -28.88 -22.23 -15.96
N SER A 390 -29.12 -22.75 -14.76
CA SER A 390 -28.22 -22.65 -13.61
C SER A 390 -26.86 -23.21 -14.04
N VAL A 391 -25.99 -22.34 -14.55
CA VAL A 391 -24.60 -22.68 -14.80
C VAL A 391 -23.95 -22.77 -13.44
N THR A 392 -23.42 -23.95 -13.12
CA THR A 392 -22.56 -24.15 -11.97
C THR A 392 -21.42 -23.16 -12.07
N LEU A 393 -21.43 -22.14 -11.20
CA LEU A 393 -20.23 -21.35 -10.93
C LEU A 393 -19.14 -22.36 -10.62
N THR A 394 -18.13 -22.47 -11.48
CA THR A 394 -16.98 -23.33 -11.21
C THR A 394 -16.23 -22.73 -10.03
N ARG A 395 -16.59 -23.19 -8.84
CA ARG A 395 -15.73 -23.19 -7.67
C ARG A 395 -14.55 -24.08 -8.03
N SER A 396 -13.32 -23.56 -7.96
CA SER A 396 -12.19 -24.48 -7.86
C SER A 396 -12.34 -25.20 -6.50
N PRO A 397 -12.47 -26.53 -6.46
CA PRO A 397 -12.68 -27.27 -5.21
C PRO A 397 -11.52 -27.13 -4.22
N ASP A 398 -10.36 -26.67 -4.68
CA ASP A 398 -9.12 -26.64 -3.91
C ASP A 398 -8.88 -25.34 -3.13
N ASP A 399 -9.59 -24.24 -3.42
CA ASP A 399 -9.35 -22.96 -2.73
C ASP A 399 -10.35 -22.75 -1.60
N LEU A 400 -10.01 -23.28 -0.42
CA LEU A 400 -10.62 -22.75 0.79
C LEU A 400 -10.21 -21.28 0.92
N PRO A 401 -11.13 -20.39 1.29
CA PRO A 401 -10.81 -18.99 1.49
C PRO A 401 -9.79 -18.85 2.62
N GLU A 402 -8.60 -18.34 2.30
CA GLU A 402 -7.54 -18.12 3.29
C GLU A 402 -7.52 -16.65 3.68
N PHE A 403 -7.68 -16.38 4.96
CA PHE A 403 -7.68 -15.02 5.48
C PHE A 403 -6.68 -14.87 6.63
N ALA A 404 -6.00 -13.73 6.68
CA ALA A 404 -4.99 -13.45 7.70
C ALA A 404 -5.63 -12.95 8.98
N ARG A 405 -4.85 -12.97 10.07
CA ARG A 405 -5.22 -12.23 11.26
C ARG A 405 -5.27 -10.74 10.97
N PHE A 406 -6.36 -10.14 11.41
CA PHE A 406 -6.56 -8.72 11.41
C PHE A 406 -5.69 -8.07 12.48
N GLU A 407 -4.69 -7.26 12.09
CA GLU A 407 -3.88 -6.51 13.05
C GLU A 407 -4.38 -5.07 13.13
N ARG A 408 -4.76 -4.62 14.32
CA ARG A 408 -5.35 -3.28 14.48
C ARG A 408 -4.38 -2.16 14.18
N ASN A 409 -3.11 -2.31 14.53
CA ASN A 409 -2.08 -1.28 14.32
C ASN A 409 -0.93 -1.87 13.49
N PRO A 410 -1.18 -2.23 12.22
CA PRO A 410 -0.16 -2.83 11.41
C PRO A 410 0.92 -1.78 11.09
N PRO A 411 2.16 -2.20 10.80
CA PRO A 411 3.17 -1.28 10.32
C PRO A 411 2.74 -0.63 8.98
N PRO A 412 3.35 0.50 8.58
CA PRO A 412 3.07 1.11 7.29
C PRO A 412 3.11 0.09 6.14
N PRO A 413 2.24 0.21 5.12
CA PRO A 413 2.29 -0.67 3.95
C PRO A 413 3.62 -0.50 3.20
N ALA A 414 3.92 -1.43 2.29
CA ALA A 414 5.06 -1.29 1.39
C ALA A 414 4.93 -0.01 0.54
N ASP A 415 6.07 0.58 0.18
CA ASP A 415 6.14 1.80 -0.63
C ASP A 415 5.52 1.57 -2.01
N VAL A 416 5.81 0.41 -2.61
CA VAL A 416 5.22 -0.05 -3.87
C VAL A 416 4.57 -1.41 -3.67
N GLN A 417 3.35 -1.55 -4.18
CA GLN A 417 2.61 -2.80 -4.23
C GLN A 417 2.32 -3.15 -5.68
N LEU A 418 2.69 -4.36 -6.08
CA LEU A 418 2.37 -4.93 -7.38
C LEU A 418 1.37 -6.08 -7.19
N ARG A 419 0.21 -6.00 -7.83
CA ARG A 419 -0.77 -7.08 -7.86
C ARG A 419 -0.87 -7.66 -9.25
N VAL A 420 -0.73 -8.98 -9.34
CA VAL A 420 -0.77 -9.75 -10.59
C VAL A 420 -1.93 -10.74 -10.54
N VAL A 421 -2.88 -10.62 -11.47
CA VAL A 421 -4.08 -11.45 -11.52
C VAL A 421 -4.06 -12.31 -12.78
N LYS A 422 -4.38 -13.60 -12.64
CA LYS A 422 -4.52 -14.52 -13.79
C LYS A 422 -5.93 -14.44 -14.36
N LYS A 423 -6.09 -14.16 -15.65
CA LYS A 423 -7.39 -14.09 -16.32
C LYS A 423 -8.02 -15.48 -16.50
N SER A 424 -9.33 -15.51 -16.77
CA SER A 424 -10.08 -16.78 -16.91
C SER A 424 -9.78 -17.46 -18.25
N GLY A 425 -9.31 -18.71 -18.22
CA GLY A 425 -9.23 -19.57 -19.41
C GLY A 425 -8.11 -19.25 -20.40
N GLU A 426 -7.37 -18.17 -20.17
CA GLU A 426 -6.23 -17.71 -20.96
C GLU A 426 -5.01 -17.64 -20.03
N ASN A 427 -3.81 -17.99 -20.53
CA ASN A 427 -2.56 -17.83 -19.77
C ASN A 427 -2.12 -16.36 -19.74
N THR A 428 -3.05 -15.45 -19.47
CA THR A 428 -2.83 -14.02 -19.46
C THR A 428 -2.73 -13.52 -18.03
N LEU A 429 -1.69 -12.73 -17.75
CA LEU A 429 -1.50 -12.04 -16.48
C LEU A 429 -1.78 -10.55 -16.66
N ALA A 430 -2.56 -9.98 -15.76
CA ALA A 430 -2.84 -8.55 -15.72
C ALA A 430 -2.19 -7.93 -14.46
N PHE A 431 -1.70 -6.70 -14.58
CA PHE A 431 -0.83 -6.07 -13.60
C PHE A 431 -1.43 -4.76 -13.07
N TRP A 432 -1.37 -4.55 -11.75
CA TRP A 432 -1.80 -3.33 -11.08
C TRP A 432 -0.75 -2.81 -10.12
N LEU A 433 -0.50 -1.50 -10.16
CA LEU A 433 0.39 -0.80 -9.24
C LEU A 433 -0.41 -0.02 -8.20
N ASN A 434 0.06 -0.06 -6.96
CA ASN A 434 -0.43 0.78 -5.86
C ASN A 434 0.75 1.32 -5.04
N SER A 435 0.56 2.49 -4.45
CA SER A 435 1.56 3.12 -3.58
C SER A 435 0.88 4.03 -2.57
N ALA A 436 1.30 3.93 -1.30
CA ALA A 436 0.95 4.92 -0.28
C ALA A 436 1.89 6.15 -0.31
N HIS A 437 2.98 6.09 -1.08
CA HIS A 437 3.95 7.16 -1.19
C HIS A 437 3.40 8.35 -2.02
N PRO A 438 3.44 9.60 -1.51
CA PRO A 438 2.81 10.76 -2.17
C PRO A 438 3.31 11.08 -3.58
N ASP A 439 4.59 10.79 -3.87
CA ASP A 439 5.20 11.06 -5.17
C ASP A 439 4.87 10.00 -6.25
N LEU A 440 4.23 8.90 -5.85
CA LEU A 440 3.75 7.87 -6.76
C LEU A 440 2.22 7.92 -6.80
N PRO A 441 1.60 8.38 -7.91
CA PRO A 441 0.16 8.59 -8.00
C PRO A 441 -0.62 7.29 -8.27
N TYR A 442 -0.13 6.16 -7.75
CA TYR A 442 -0.70 4.84 -8.02
C TYR A 442 -1.77 4.51 -6.98
N SER A 443 -3.00 4.36 -7.44
CA SER A 443 -4.12 3.83 -6.66
C SER A 443 -4.72 2.69 -7.45
N TRP A 444 -4.09 1.51 -7.33
CA TRP A 444 -4.41 0.30 -8.09
C TRP A 444 -4.59 0.59 -9.58
N GLN A 445 -3.60 1.28 -10.14
CA GLN A 445 -3.59 1.64 -11.55
C GLN A 445 -3.27 0.40 -12.39
N PRO A 446 -4.08 0.05 -13.40
CA PRO A 446 -3.73 -1.01 -14.34
C PRO A 446 -2.51 -0.58 -15.17
N VAL A 447 -1.55 -1.49 -15.32
CA VAL A 447 -0.27 -1.24 -16.00
C VAL A 447 0.06 -2.35 -17.01
N GLY A 448 -0.97 -2.74 -17.76
CA GLY A 448 -0.87 -3.66 -18.87
C GLY A 448 -1.17 -5.12 -18.53
N GLU A 449 -1.14 -5.94 -19.57
CA GLU A 449 -1.35 -7.39 -19.51
C GLU A 449 -0.28 -8.08 -20.38
N ILE A 450 0.06 -9.32 -20.04
CA ILE A 450 0.94 -10.17 -20.86
C ILE A 450 0.25 -11.50 -21.12
N GLU A 451 0.18 -11.90 -22.39
CA GLU A 451 -0.29 -13.22 -22.79
C GLU A 451 0.90 -14.18 -22.81
N LEU A 452 0.88 -15.21 -21.97
CA LEU A 452 1.91 -16.25 -21.95
C LEU A 452 1.58 -17.27 -23.05
N THR A 453 2.48 -17.37 -24.03
CA THR A 453 2.28 -18.22 -25.22
C THR A 453 2.45 -19.71 -24.96
N SER A 454 3.10 -20.09 -23.85
CA SER A 454 3.20 -21.49 -23.45
C SER A 454 1.87 -22.00 -22.92
N GLN A 455 1.48 -23.21 -23.33
CA GLN A 455 0.33 -23.91 -22.72
C GLN A 455 0.58 -24.24 -21.25
N ASP A 456 1.85 -24.41 -20.88
CA ASP A 456 2.31 -24.61 -19.51
C ASP A 456 3.41 -23.59 -19.20
N PRO A 457 3.06 -22.40 -18.70
CA PRO A 457 4.03 -21.37 -18.36
C PRO A 457 4.99 -21.78 -17.25
N MET A 458 4.56 -22.68 -16.36
CA MET A 458 5.39 -23.18 -15.27
C MET A 458 6.51 -24.05 -15.82
N THR A 459 6.18 -25.05 -16.65
CA THR A 459 7.19 -25.89 -17.33
C THR A 459 8.03 -25.12 -18.34
N PHE A 460 7.52 -24.02 -18.90
CA PHE A 460 8.31 -23.17 -19.78
C PHE A 460 9.37 -22.37 -19.01
N LEU A 461 8.92 -21.63 -17.99
CA LEU A 461 9.85 -20.97 -17.09
C LEU A 461 10.82 -22.02 -16.57
N ALA A 462 10.33 -23.23 -16.27
CA ALA A 462 11.12 -24.32 -15.76
C ALA A 462 12.44 -24.60 -16.49
N LYS A 463 12.36 -24.57 -17.80
CA LYS A 463 13.50 -24.84 -18.67
C LYS A 463 14.40 -23.62 -18.84
N LEU A 464 13.86 -22.42 -18.63
CA LEU A 464 14.57 -21.16 -18.82
C LEU A 464 15.63 -20.91 -17.72
N LEU A 465 15.42 -21.39 -16.49
CA LEU A 465 16.39 -21.30 -15.38
C LEU A 465 17.22 -22.57 -15.18
N GLU A 466 17.00 -23.65 -15.94
CA GLU A 466 17.88 -24.84 -15.93
C GLU A 466 19.38 -24.47 -16.03
N PRO A 467 19.80 -23.45 -16.82
CA PRO A 467 21.19 -23.02 -16.85
C PRO A 467 21.76 -22.52 -15.51
N LEU A 468 20.92 -22.11 -14.54
CA LEU A 468 21.39 -21.68 -13.22
C LEU A 468 21.98 -22.85 -12.42
N ASP A 469 21.38 -24.05 -12.54
CA ASP A 469 21.88 -25.24 -11.86
C ASP A 469 23.27 -25.64 -12.44
N ASP A 470 23.41 -25.54 -13.76
CA ASP A 470 24.71 -25.72 -14.45
C ASP A 470 25.74 -24.67 -14.00
N MET A 471 25.33 -23.44 -13.72
CA MET A 471 26.22 -22.40 -13.18
C MET A 471 26.69 -22.76 -11.77
N VAL A 472 25.79 -23.20 -10.89
CA VAL A 472 26.11 -23.59 -9.50
C VAL A 472 27.12 -24.74 -9.49
N THR A 473 26.91 -25.75 -10.35
CA THR A 473 27.85 -26.88 -10.50
C THR A 473 29.24 -26.44 -10.99
N ARG A 474 29.33 -25.39 -11.82
CA ARG A 474 30.63 -24.83 -12.29
C ARG A 474 31.31 -23.96 -11.23
N LEU A 475 30.52 -23.23 -10.43
CA LEU A 475 30.98 -22.27 -9.41
C LEU A 475 31.65 -22.93 -8.20
N THR A 476 31.64 -24.26 -8.09
CA THR A 476 32.35 -25.06 -7.06
C THR A 476 33.87 -25.15 -7.29
N SER A 477 34.42 -24.43 -8.27
CA SER A 477 35.85 -24.43 -8.63
C SER A 477 36.46 -23.03 -8.48
N ASP A 478 37.78 -22.95 -8.31
CA ASP A 478 38.55 -21.68 -8.33
C ASP A 478 38.42 -21.02 -9.71
N LEU A 479 37.27 -20.38 -9.95
CA LEU A 479 36.99 -19.73 -11.22
C LEU A 479 37.99 -18.59 -11.43
N THR A 480 38.45 -18.51 -12.67
CA THR A 480 39.17 -17.33 -13.15
C THR A 480 38.26 -16.11 -13.15
N ASP A 481 38.84 -14.92 -13.13
CA ASP A 481 38.07 -13.66 -13.23
C ASP A 481 37.23 -13.61 -14.52
N ASP A 482 37.74 -14.18 -15.61
CA ASP A 482 37.04 -14.26 -16.90
C ASP A 482 35.81 -15.17 -16.83
N GLU A 483 35.91 -16.33 -16.16
CA GLU A 483 34.77 -17.23 -15.96
C GLU A 483 33.70 -16.62 -15.04
N ARG A 484 34.11 -15.88 -14.00
CA ARG A 484 33.19 -15.12 -13.15
C ARG A 484 32.46 -14.03 -13.93
N ALA A 485 33.19 -13.26 -14.74
CA ALA A 485 32.60 -12.21 -15.57
C ALA A 485 31.60 -12.79 -16.57
N LYS A 486 31.93 -13.91 -17.22
CA LYS A 486 31.04 -14.60 -18.14
C LYS A 486 29.78 -15.14 -17.45
N ALA A 487 29.91 -15.75 -16.28
CA ALA A 487 28.78 -16.23 -15.50
C ALA A 487 27.86 -15.07 -15.08
N ALA A 488 28.43 -13.93 -14.68
CA ALA A 488 27.65 -12.73 -14.35
C ALA A 488 26.93 -12.17 -15.59
N GLU A 489 27.56 -12.17 -16.76
CA GLU A 489 26.92 -11.76 -18.01
C GLU A 489 25.76 -12.70 -18.40
N GLU A 490 25.97 -14.02 -18.34
CA GLU A 490 24.93 -15.03 -18.57
C GLU A 490 23.71 -14.81 -17.65
N LEU A 491 23.95 -14.55 -16.35
CA LEU A 491 22.89 -14.27 -15.38
C LEU A 491 22.13 -12.97 -15.67
N ASN A 492 22.85 -11.90 -16.04
CA ASN A 492 22.24 -10.61 -16.34
C ASN A 492 21.34 -10.71 -17.58
N ILE A 493 21.80 -11.36 -18.64
CA ILE A 493 21.01 -11.54 -19.87
C ILE A 493 19.74 -12.34 -19.58
N LEU A 494 19.84 -13.40 -18.78
CA LEU A 494 18.68 -14.20 -18.35
C LEU A 494 17.66 -13.34 -17.58
N ALA A 495 18.13 -12.58 -16.59
CA ALA A 495 17.30 -11.75 -15.73
C ALA A 495 16.64 -10.56 -16.45
N GLU A 496 17.38 -9.91 -17.36
CA GLU A 496 16.88 -8.85 -18.24
C GLU A 496 15.81 -9.40 -19.19
N GLY A 497 16.08 -10.58 -19.78
CA GLY A 497 15.14 -11.28 -20.64
C GLY A 497 13.85 -11.70 -19.93
N LEU A 498 13.93 -12.16 -18.67
CA LEU A 498 12.77 -12.45 -17.83
C LEU A 498 11.95 -11.19 -17.58
N PHE A 499 12.60 -10.08 -17.24
CA PHE A 499 11.92 -8.83 -16.98
C PHE A 499 11.19 -8.32 -18.23
N GLU A 500 11.85 -8.33 -19.38
CA GLU A 500 11.25 -7.92 -20.65
C GLU A 500 10.05 -8.78 -21.06
N GLN A 501 10.13 -10.10 -20.86
CA GLN A 501 9.09 -11.04 -21.29
C GLN A 501 7.90 -11.11 -20.33
N LEU A 502 8.11 -10.86 -19.03
CA LEU A 502 7.08 -11.04 -18.02
C LEU A 502 6.37 -9.74 -17.65
N LEU A 503 7.01 -8.58 -17.83
CA LEU A 503 6.44 -7.28 -17.46
C LEU A 503 5.93 -6.52 -18.69
N PRO A 504 4.66 -6.08 -18.71
CA PRO A 504 4.10 -5.29 -19.80
C PRO A 504 4.90 -4.01 -20.06
N GLU A 505 4.88 -3.53 -21.31
CA GLU A 505 5.59 -2.30 -21.70
C GLU A 505 5.15 -1.09 -20.84
N GLU A 506 3.86 -0.98 -20.52
CA GLU A 506 3.32 0.07 -19.67
C GLU A 506 3.92 0.05 -18.26
N PHE A 507 4.07 -1.14 -17.67
CA PHE A 507 4.77 -1.30 -16.39
C PHE A 507 6.24 -0.88 -16.50
N ARG A 508 6.94 -1.32 -17.56
CA ARG A 508 8.36 -1.01 -17.75
C ARG A 508 8.59 0.49 -17.86
N ILE A 509 7.73 1.20 -18.59
CA ILE A 509 7.77 2.67 -18.69
C ILE A 509 7.59 3.32 -17.32
N GLU A 510 6.57 2.92 -16.56
CA GLU A 510 6.31 3.46 -15.21
C GLU A 510 7.47 3.17 -14.24
N TYR A 511 8.08 1.97 -14.34
CA TYR A 511 9.23 1.60 -13.53
C TYR A 511 10.42 2.54 -13.74
N PHE A 512 10.86 2.71 -14.98
CA PHE A 512 12.03 3.56 -15.29
C PHE A 512 11.75 5.06 -15.13
N THR A 513 10.50 5.49 -15.31
CA THR A 513 10.14 6.91 -15.24
C THR A 513 9.91 7.40 -13.81
N ARG A 514 9.35 6.56 -12.92
CA ARG A 514 8.93 6.99 -11.58
C ARG A 514 9.48 6.14 -10.44
N ILE A 515 9.47 4.82 -10.57
CA ILE A 515 9.85 3.92 -9.48
C ILE A 515 11.37 3.96 -9.25
N GLN A 516 12.15 3.66 -10.29
CA GLN A 516 13.61 3.57 -10.17
C GLN A 516 14.26 4.88 -9.68
N PRO A 517 13.90 6.08 -10.18
CA PRO A 517 14.49 7.32 -9.67
C PRO A 517 14.26 7.54 -8.17
N LEU A 518 13.08 7.19 -7.66
CA LEU A 518 12.76 7.31 -6.23
C LEU A 518 13.47 6.24 -5.39
N GLN A 519 13.65 5.05 -5.94
CA GLN A 519 14.41 3.97 -5.30
C GLN A 519 15.90 4.35 -5.21
N GLN A 520 16.48 4.86 -6.28
CA GLN A 520 17.88 5.32 -6.30
C GLN A 520 18.11 6.52 -5.36
N ALA A 521 17.09 7.37 -5.17
CA ALA A 521 17.10 8.43 -4.17
C ALA A 521 16.93 7.93 -2.72
N GLY A 522 16.67 6.63 -2.52
CA GLY A 522 16.42 6.01 -1.22
C GLY A 522 15.09 6.44 -0.58
N THR A 523 14.18 6.99 -1.38
CA THR A 523 12.87 7.50 -0.92
C THR A 523 11.86 6.37 -0.81
N ILE A 524 11.85 5.45 -1.78
CA ILE A 524 11.14 4.18 -1.68
C ILE A 524 12.16 3.06 -1.47
N LYS A 525 11.80 2.07 -0.63
CA LYS A 525 12.71 0.99 -0.23
C LYS A 525 12.05 -0.38 -0.28
N SER A 526 10.73 -0.46 -0.23
CA SER A 526 10.00 -1.72 -0.07
C SER A 526 9.07 -1.97 -1.25
N MET A 527 9.06 -3.22 -1.72
CA MET A 527 8.17 -3.69 -2.77
C MET A 527 7.47 -4.97 -2.32
N LEU A 528 6.14 -4.95 -2.32
CA LEU A 528 5.31 -6.13 -2.05
C LEU A 528 4.65 -6.59 -3.34
N ILE A 529 4.90 -7.83 -3.73
CA ILE A 529 4.26 -8.46 -4.88
C ILE A 529 3.19 -9.42 -4.36
N THR A 530 1.96 -9.26 -4.83
CA THR A 530 0.85 -10.20 -4.57
C THR A 530 0.38 -10.78 -5.89
N SER A 531 0.54 -12.08 -6.05
CA SER A 531 0.35 -12.74 -7.33
C SER A 531 -0.65 -13.89 -7.18
N ASP A 532 -1.51 -14.12 -8.17
CA ASP A 532 -2.30 -15.38 -8.25
C ASP A 532 -1.43 -16.59 -8.59
N GLU A 533 -0.12 -16.39 -8.55
CA GLU A 533 0.85 -16.98 -9.43
C GLU A 533 2.06 -17.34 -8.56
N PRO A 534 2.41 -18.63 -8.44
CA PRO A 534 3.55 -19.06 -7.60
C PRO A 534 4.92 -19.21 -8.26
N TRP A 535 5.04 -19.09 -9.59
CA TRP A 535 6.16 -19.66 -10.38
C TRP A 535 7.08 -18.61 -11.02
N ILE A 536 6.74 -17.33 -10.99
CA ILE A 536 7.63 -16.26 -11.44
C ILE A 536 8.72 -16.01 -10.38
N PRO A 537 10.01 -16.05 -10.76
CA PRO A 537 11.13 -15.78 -9.86
C PRO A 537 11.34 -14.26 -9.70
N TRP A 538 10.43 -13.59 -9.00
CA TRP A 538 10.43 -12.13 -8.85
C TRP A 538 11.76 -11.57 -8.33
N GLU A 539 12.44 -12.33 -7.49
CA GLU A 539 13.73 -12.00 -6.87
C GLU A 539 14.88 -11.92 -7.89
N LEU A 540 14.76 -12.66 -9.01
CA LEU A 540 15.75 -12.73 -10.08
C LEU A 540 15.55 -11.66 -11.16
N LEU A 541 14.47 -10.87 -11.10
CA LEU A 541 14.20 -9.91 -12.15
C LEU A 541 15.20 -8.74 -12.11
N LYS A 542 15.77 -8.44 -13.28
CA LYS A 542 16.62 -7.26 -13.49
C LYS A 542 15.95 -6.32 -14.49
N PRO A 543 15.60 -5.08 -14.08
CA PRO A 543 14.90 -4.16 -14.96
C PRO A 543 15.63 -3.86 -16.26
N TYR A 544 14.91 -4.04 -17.35
CA TYR A 544 15.35 -3.80 -18.72
C TYR A 544 14.21 -3.22 -19.57
N TYR A 545 14.52 -2.22 -20.39
CA TYR A 545 13.57 -1.67 -21.35
C TYR A 545 14.28 -1.02 -22.53
N TYR A 546 13.94 -1.44 -23.75
CA TYR A 546 14.33 -0.76 -24.96
C TYR A 546 13.18 0.11 -25.48
N SER A 547 13.32 1.43 -25.41
CA SER A 547 12.36 2.38 -25.94
C SER A 547 12.56 2.54 -27.45
N VAL A 548 11.65 1.98 -28.24
CA VAL A 548 11.69 2.10 -29.71
C VAL A 548 11.50 3.55 -30.16
N SER A 549 10.66 4.31 -29.46
CA SER A 549 10.36 5.71 -29.80
C SER A 549 11.56 6.64 -29.58
N GLU A 550 12.40 6.33 -28.59
CA GLU A 550 13.61 7.08 -28.27
C GLU A 550 14.88 6.46 -28.89
N GLY A 551 14.81 5.22 -29.36
CA GLY A 551 15.96 4.43 -29.77
C GLY A 551 16.97 4.23 -28.64
N LYS A 552 16.50 4.15 -27.39
CA LYS A 552 17.33 4.17 -26.18
C LYS A 552 17.06 2.96 -25.29
N GLU A 553 18.14 2.41 -24.76
CA GLU A 553 18.13 1.29 -23.81
C GLU A 553 18.20 1.81 -22.36
N TYR A 554 17.41 1.18 -21.50
CA TYR A 554 17.32 1.43 -20.07
C TYR A 554 17.60 0.11 -19.35
N ILE A 555 18.65 0.08 -18.52
CA ILE A 555 19.04 -1.10 -17.74
C ILE A 555 19.30 -0.65 -16.31
N ALA A 556 18.72 -1.36 -15.34
CA ALA A 556 19.06 -1.13 -13.94
C ALA A 556 20.42 -1.75 -13.57
N GLU A 557 21.06 -1.20 -12.54
CA GLU A 557 22.34 -1.71 -12.06
C GLU A 557 22.18 -3.09 -11.40
N ASN A 558 21.12 -3.28 -10.62
CA ASN A 558 20.92 -4.49 -9.81
C ASN A 558 19.59 -5.19 -10.08
N PHE A 559 19.46 -6.39 -9.52
CA PHE A 559 18.23 -7.17 -9.42
C PHE A 559 17.28 -6.55 -8.40
N TRP A 560 15.97 -6.80 -8.53
CA TRP A 560 14.97 -6.30 -7.58
C TRP A 560 15.24 -6.71 -6.13
N ALA A 561 15.71 -7.94 -5.88
CA ALA A 561 16.03 -8.40 -4.53
C ALA A 561 17.21 -7.65 -3.87
N LEU A 562 18.04 -6.96 -4.66
CA LEU A 562 19.14 -6.13 -4.16
C LEU A 562 18.71 -4.66 -4.00
N ASP A 563 17.81 -4.18 -4.86
CA ASP A 563 17.36 -2.79 -4.87
C ASP A 563 16.19 -2.51 -3.91
N PHE A 564 15.41 -3.53 -3.56
CA PHE A 564 14.23 -3.43 -2.69
C PHE A 564 14.29 -4.40 -1.51
N GLN A 565 13.68 -3.99 -0.40
CA GLN A 565 13.11 -4.91 0.59
C GLN A 565 11.91 -5.61 -0.05
N LEU A 566 12.20 -6.71 -0.74
CA LEU A 566 11.27 -7.43 -1.59
C LEU A 566 10.58 -8.56 -0.82
N ALA A 567 9.26 -8.65 -0.95
CA ALA A 567 8.49 -9.80 -0.52
C ALA A 567 7.46 -10.16 -1.60
N ARG A 568 7.23 -11.46 -1.81
CA ARG A 568 6.16 -11.96 -2.67
C ARG A 568 5.18 -12.82 -1.89
N TRP A 569 3.89 -12.66 -2.18
CA TRP A 569 2.80 -13.41 -1.58
C TRP A 569 1.87 -13.97 -2.64
N LEU A 570 1.27 -15.12 -2.37
CA LEU A 570 0.11 -15.57 -3.12
C LEU A 570 -1.11 -14.75 -2.70
N ALA A 571 -2.00 -14.49 -3.65
CA ALA A 571 -3.32 -13.94 -3.38
C ALA A 571 -4.06 -14.80 -2.35
N GLY A 572 -4.77 -14.14 -1.43
CA GLY A 572 -5.41 -14.80 -0.29
C GLY A 572 -5.17 -14.00 0.98
N ARG A 573 -4.72 -14.68 2.04
CA ARG A 573 -4.60 -14.10 3.39
C ARG A 573 -3.70 -12.86 3.47
N GLY A 574 -2.71 -12.72 2.61
CA GLY A 574 -1.73 -11.65 2.72
C GLY A 574 -0.69 -11.91 3.82
N PRO A 575 0.39 -11.10 3.87
CA PRO A 575 1.51 -11.34 4.77
C PRO A 575 1.16 -11.04 6.23
N ALA A 576 1.72 -11.82 7.14
CA ALA A 576 1.65 -11.51 8.57
C ALA A 576 2.29 -10.14 8.83
N ALA A 577 1.57 -9.25 9.53
CA ALA A 577 2.03 -7.89 9.76
C ALA A 577 3.19 -7.81 10.77
N ARG A 578 3.32 -8.77 11.69
CA ARG A 578 4.49 -8.98 12.55
C ARG A 578 4.66 -10.45 12.95
N VAL A 579 5.89 -10.94 12.99
CA VAL A 579 6.26 -12.23 13.60
C VAL A 579 7.27 -11.96 14.71
N THR A 580 6.92 -12.30 15.95
CA THR A 580 7.83 -12.19 17.10
C THR A 580 8.32 -13.58 17.48
N VAL A 581 9.64 -13.79 17.42
CA VAL A 581 10.24 -15.10 17.69
C VAL A 581 10.73 -15.18 19.13
N GLN A 582 10.15 -16.10 19.91
CA GLN A 582 10.61 -16.46 21.26
C GLN A 582 11.04 -17.93 21.32
N ASP A 583 10.37 -18.78 20.56
CA ASP A 583 10.64 -20.21 20.45
C ASP A 583 10.93 -20.56 18.98
N ALA A 584 12.04 -21.25 18.75
CA ALA A 584 12.45 -21.73 17.43
C ALA A 584 12.60 -23.25 17.43
N ALA A 585 11.96 -23.93 16.49
CA ALA A 585 12.11 -25.35 16.24
C ALA A 585 13.20 -25.58 15.19
N LEU A 586 14.16 -26.45 15.50
CA LEU A 586 15.24 -26.82 14.58
C LEU A 586 15.01 -28.25 14.08
N VAL A 587 15.10 -28.45 12.77
CA VAL A 587 15.10 -29.76 12.11
C VAL A 587 16.45 -29.92 11.43
N LEU A 588 17.36 -30.64 12.09
CA LEU A 588 18.77 -30.76 11.71
C LEU A 588 19.18 -32.25 11.81
N PRO A 589 18.74 -33.09 10.85
CA PRO A 589 19.02 -34.52 10.85
C PRO A 589 20.49 -34.86 10.55
N ASP A 590 20.92 -36.05 10.97
CA ASP A 590 22.27 -36.57 10.73
C ASP A 590 22.38 -37.18 9.32
N VAL A 591 22.42 -36.33 8.29
CA VAL A 591 22.46 -36.73 6.86
C VAL A 591 23.86 -36.69 6.23
N GLY A 592 24.90 -36.47 7.04
CA GLY A 592 26.29 -36.43 6.55
C GLY A 592 26.72 -35.10 5.92
N LEU A 593 25.91 -34.05 6.06
CA LEU A 593 26.21 -32.69 5.59
C LEU A 593 26.94 -31.86 6.66
N PRO A 594 28.17 -31.37 6.39
CA PRO A 594 28.86 -30.45 7.31
C PRO A 594 28.10 -29.13 7.55
N ALA A 595 27.36 -28.64 6.54
CA ALA A 595 26.55 -27.43 6.64
C ALA A 595 25.53 -27.49 7.79
N VAL A 596 24.88 -28.64 7.99
CA VAL A 596 23.91 -28.83 9.09
C VAL A 596 24.55 -28.60 10.46
N ALA A 597 25.78 -29.07 10.66
CA ALA A 597 26.51 -28.84 11.91
C ALA A 597 26.94 -27.38 12.08
N GLN A 598 27.24 -26.67 10.99
CA GLN A 598 27.55 -25.24 11.03
C GLN A 598 26.31 -24.41 11.43
N GLU A 599 25.14 -24.73 10.88
CA GLU A 599 23.89 -24.04 11.22
C GLU A 599 23.45 -24.33 12.65
N GLN A 600 23.61 -25.57 13.14
CA GLN A 600 23.41 -25.91 14.55
C GLN A 600 24.22 -24.98 15.47
N ALA A 601 25.53 -24.86 15.22
CA ALA A 601 26.42 -24.02 16.03
C ALA A 601 26.07 -22.52 15.96
N TYR A 602 25.61 -22.07 14.78
CA TYR A 602 25.10 -20.71 14.62
C TYR A 602 23.86 -20.47 15.49
N PHE A 603 22.87 -21.36 15.45
CA PHE A 603 21.65 -21.21 16.25
C PHE A 603 21.89 -21.27 17.75
N ASP A 604 22.83 -22.11 18.22
CA ASP A 604 23.24 -22.12 19.63
C ASP A 604 23.75 -20.74 20.08
N THR A 605 24.53 -20.08 19.21
CA THR A 605 25.04 -18.73 19.45
C THR A 605 23.93 -17.69 19.41
N LEU A 606 23.08 -17.73 18.38
CA LEU A 606 21.97 -16.79 18.19
C LEU A 606 20.98 -16.87 19.36
N ALA A 607 20.64 -18.08 19.81
CA ALA A 607 19.75 -18.32 20.93
C ALA A 607 20.27 -17.70 22.23
N ALA A 608 21.57 -17.87 22.51
CA ALA A 608 22.20 -17.26 23.68
C ALA A 608 22.22 -15.73 23.61
N GLN A 609 22.47 -15.14 22.43
CA GLN A 609 22.53 -13.69 22.24
C GLN A 609 21.16 -13.00 22.27
N ARG A 610 20.12 -13.67 21.77
CA ARG A 610 18.78 -13.11 21.60
C ARG A 610 17.74 -13.67 22.59
N MET A 611 18.17 -14.53 23.52
CA MET A 611 17.29 -15.17 24.51
C MET A 611 16.14 -15.96 23.86
N ILE A 612 16.41 -16.60 22.72
CA ILE A 612 15.45 -17.46 22.01
C ILE A 612 15.55 -18.88 22.59
N ARG A 613 14.42 -19.53 22.84
CA ARG A 613 14.37 -20.94 23.24
C ARG A 613 14.40 -21.83 22.01
N LEU A 614 15.35 -22.76 21.97
CA LEU A 614 15.46 -23.75 20.90
C LEU A 614 14.70 -25.03 21.29
N SER A 615 13.88 -25.53 20.38
CA SER A 615 13.26 -26.86 20.43
C SER A 615 13.94 -27.76 19.41
N GLY A 616 14.52 -28.88 19.83
CA GLY A 616 15.28 -29.78 18.98
C GLY A 616 16.80 -29.76 19.24
N PRO A 617 17.63 -30.19 18.28
CA PRO A 617 17.27 -30.50 16.90
C PRO A 617 16.40 -31.77 16.80
N SER A 618 15.31 -31.68 16.04
CA SER A 618 14.53 -32.86 15.63
C SER A 618 15.23 -33.51 14.45
N LYS A 619 15.40 -34.83 14.51
CA LYS A 619 16.26 -35.58 13.59
C LYS A 619 15.56 -36.70 12.85
N THR A 620 14.47 -37.23 13.41
CA THR A 620 13.74 -38.38 12.88
C THR A 620 12.35 -37.99 12.37
N LEU A 621 11.75 -38.83 11.53
CA LEU A 621 10.42 -38.60 10.98
C LEU A 621 9.35 -38.43 12.07
N ALA A 622 9.45 -39.19 13.16
CA ALA A 622 8.53 -39.09 14.29
C ALA A 622 8.65 -37.75 15.01
N GLU A 623 9.87 -37.31 15.34
CA GLU A 623 10.12 -36.03 16.02
C GLU A 623 9.65 -34.85 15.17
N VAL A 624 9.93 -34.88 13.86
CA VAL A 624 9.48 -33.81 12.96
C VAL A 624 7.96 -33.78 12.87
N LYS A 625 7.29 -34.94 12.73
CA LYS A 625 5.81 -35.00 12.75
C LYS A 625 5.22 -34.46 14.06
N ASP A 626 5.88 -34.66 15.18
CA ASP A 626 5.46 -34.11 16.46
C ASP A 626 5.55 -32.57 16.49
N LEU A 627 6.57 -31.95 15.86
CA LEU A 627 6.62 -30.49 15.70
C LEU A 627 5.39 -29.97 14.97
N PHE A 628 5.03 -30.57 13.83
CA PHE A 628 3.84 -30.21 13.06
C PHE A 628 2.53 -30.41 13.86
N LEU A 629 2.47 -31.47 14.66
CA LEU A 629 1.28 -31.86 15.42
C LEU A 629 1.04 -31.01 16.67
N TYR A 630 2.11 -30.62 17.39
CA TYR A 630 2.01 -29.92 18.67
C TYR A 630 2.25 -28.41 18.55
N GLY A 631 3.12 -27.97 17.63
CA GLY A 631 3.44 -26.56 17.46
C GLY A 631 4.20 -25.98 18.66
N GLY A 632 3.98 -24.68 18.94
CA GLY A 632 4.56 -23.98 20.08
C GLY A 632 5.82 -23.15 19.77
N TYR A 633 6.09 -22.89 18.49
CA TYR A 633 7.25 -22.15 18.01
C TYR A 633 6.84 -21.11 16.97
N GLN A 634 7.56 -19.99 16.87
CA GLN A 634 7.30 -18.95 15.87
C GLN A 634 8.31 -18.98 14.72
N LEU A 635 9.37 -19.78 14.87
CA LEU A 635 10.35 -20.06 13.83
C LEU A 635 10.49 -21.58 13.69
N MET A 636 10.47 -22.08 12.46
CA MET A 636 10.96 -23.42 12.13
C MET A 636 12.10 -23.26 11.13
N HIS A 637 13.28 -23.75 11.51
CA HIS A 637 14.43 -23.80 10.62
C HIS A 637 14.76 -25.26 10.31
N VAL A 638 14.83 -25.58 9.02
CA VAL A 638 15.08 -26.92 8.51
C VAL A 638 16.33 -26.88 7.66
N ALA A 639 17.31 -27.72 7.97
CA ALA A 639 18.53 -27.87 7.17
C ALA A 639 18.79 -29.34 6.87
N THR A 640 18.68 -29.75 5.60
CA THR A 640 18.84 -31.17 5.21
C THR A 640 18.95 -31.31 3.68
N HIS A 641 19.19 -32.52 3.17
CA HIS A 641 19.01 -32.82 1.75
C HIS A 641 17.53 -32.76 1.36
N GLY A 642 17.27 -32.17 0.20
CA GLY A 642 15.95 -32.14 -0.43
C GLY A 642 16.01 -32.75 -1.82
N LYS A 643 15.08 -33.65 -2.13
CA LYS A 643 14.94 -34.21 -3.48
C LYS A 643 13.52 -34.02 -4.00
N PHE A 644 13.42 -33.21 -5.05
CA PHE A 644 12.18 -32.92 -5.73
C PHE A 644 11.75 -34.09 -6.63
N ASN A 645 10.43 -34.28 -6.76
CA ASN A 645 9.87 -35.22 -7.71
C ASN A 645 9.11 -34.45 -8.79
N THR A 646 9.70 -34.38 -9.98
CA THR A 646 9.18 -33.61 -11.13
C THR A 646 7.87 -34.14 -11.69
N SER A 647 7.55 -35.42 -11.40
CA SER A 647 6.28 -36.03 -11.82
C SER A 647 5.15 -35.81 -10.81
N ASP A 648 5.48 -35.64 -9.52
CA ASP A 648 4.53 -35.35 -8.44
C ASP A 648 5.22 -34.60 -7.30
N ALA A 649 4.94 -33.30 -7.20
CA ALA A 649 5.53 -32.44 -6.19
C ALA A 649 5.21 -32.88 -4.74
N ASN A 650 4.09 -33.57 -4.51
CA ASN A 650 3.71 -34.07 -3.18
C ASN A 650 4.53 -35.29 -2.72
N GLU A 651 5.27 -35.91 -3.63
CA GLU A 651 6.24 -36.98 -3.36
C GLU A 651 7.68 -36.44 -3.22
N SER A 652 7.87 -35.11 -3.18
CA SER A 652 9.16 -34.50 -2.90
C SER A 652 9.59 -34.78 -1.47
N VAL A 653 10.84 -35.22 -1.28
CA VAL A 653 11.33 -35.68 0.01
C VAL A 653 12.29 -34.68 0.64
N LEU A 654 12.18 -34.54 1.97
CA LEU A 654 13.26 -34.07 2.83
C LEU A 654 13.87 -35.29 3.50
N GLU A 655 15.19 -35.45 3.40
CA GLU A 655 15.88 -36.54 4.08
C GLU A 655 15.92 -36.26 5.58
N LEU A 656 15.66 -37.28 6.40
CA LEU A 656 15.86 -37.23 7.84
C LEU A 656 16.80 -38.38 8.22
N SER A 657 17.17 -38.47 9.51
CA SER A 657 18.18 -39.43 9.96
C SER A 657 17.74 -40.90 9.82
N ASP A 658 16.44 -41.15 9.71
CA ASP A 658 15.82 -42.47 9.60
C ASP A 658 15.03 -42.66 8.29
N GLU A 659 14.01 -41.84 8.06
CA GLU A 659 13.09 -41.92 6.93
C GLU A 659 12.88 -40.55 6.29
N SER A 660 12.57 -40.52 5.00
CA SER A 660 12.22 -39.28 4.32
C SER A 660 10.84 -38.75 4.75
N LEU A 661 10.72 -37.43 4.83
CA LEU A 661 9.44 -36.75 5.02
C LEU A 661 8.94 -36.20 3.67
N ARG A 662 7.65 -36.41 3.38
CA ARG A 662 6.97 -35.83 2.21
C ARG A 662 5.83 -34.91 2.61
N PRO A 663 5.44 -33.94 1.76
CA PRO A 663 4.22 -33.16 1.93
C PRO A 663 2.98 -34.06 2.18
N LEU A 664 2.85 -35.18 1.46
CA LEU A 664 1.73 -36.10 1.62
C LEU A 664 1.66 -36.75 3.01
N ASP A 665 2.77 -36.81 3.74
CA ASP A 665 2.80 -37.33 5.11
C ASP A 665 2.15 -36.36 6.13
N LEU A 666 1.91 -35.10 5.74
CA LEU A 666 1.42 -34.02 6.62
C LEU A 666 -0.04 -33.64 6.35
N VAL A 667 -0.99 -34.57 6.49
CA VAL A 667 -2.41 -34.30 6.20
C VAL A 667 -3.26 -34.06 7.44
N ALA A 668 -4.32 -33.27 7.27
CA ALA A 668 -5.40 -33.07 8.24
C ALA A 668 -4.90 -32.71 9.66
N SER A 669 -5.20 -33.53 10.66
CA SER A 669 -4.89 -33.27 12.07
C SER A 669 -3.39 -33.19 12.35
N ARG A 670 -2.53 -33.71 11.46
CA ARG A 670 -1.08 -33.60 11.59
C ARG A 670 -0.56 -32.17 11.46
N LEU A 671 -1.31 -31.27 10.85
CA LEU A 671 -0.95 -29.86 10.70
C LEU A 671 -1.48 -28.97 11.84
N ARG A 672 -2.21 -29.51 12.82
CA ARG A 672 -2.92 -28.69 13.82
C ARG A 672 -1.99 -27.77 14.62
N GLY A 673 -0.78 -28.24 14.96
CA GLY A 673 0.18 -27.51 15.79
C GLY A 673 0.80 -26.35 15.04
N ILE A 674 1.31 -26.62 13.84
CA ILE A 674 1.88 -25.59 12.97
C ILE A 674 0.83 -24.55 12.56
N ARG A 675 -0.42 -24.96 12.26
CA ARG A 675 -1.52 -24.03 11.94
C ARG A 675 -1.82 -23.04 13.05
N LYS A 676 -1.75 -23.51 14.29
CA LYS A 676 -1.93 -22.68 15.48
C LYS A 676 -0.74 -21.76 15.71
N SER A 677 0.46 -22.23 15.39
CA SER A 677 1.71 -21.53 15.68
C SER A 677 2.05 -20.47 14.62
N MET A 678 1.60 -20.69 13.37
CA MET A 678 1.85 -19.82 12.21
C MET A 678 3.31 -19.34 12.13
N PRO A 679 4.29 -20.25 12.11
CA PRO A 679 5.70 -19.86 12.20
C PRO A 679 6.18 -19.20 10.89
N LEU A 680 7.29 -18.47 10.97
CA LEU A 680 8.18 -18.33 9.83
C LEU A 680 8.87 -19.68 9.61
N VAL A 681 8.79 -20.23 8.40
CA VAL A 681 9.50 -21.46 8.03
C VAL A 681 10.65 -21.13 7.11
N PHE A 682 11.86 -21.51 7.49
CA PHE A 682 13.06 -21.42 6.68
C PHE A 682 13.49 -22.83 6.31
N LEU A 683 13.42 -23.16 5.01
CA LEU A 683 13.79 -24.45 4.47
C LEU A 683 15.10 -24.33 3.70
N ASN A 684 16.19 -24.64 4.39
CA ASN A 684 17.51 -24.76 3.80
C ASN A 684 17.77 -26.19 3.31
N ALA A 685 17.24 -26.54 2.15
CA ALA A 685 17.41 -27.89 1.60
C ALA A 685 17.63 -27.86 0.09
N CYS A 686 18.82 -28.27 -0.34
CA CYS A 686 19.22 -28.48 -1.73
C CYS A 686 20.08 -29.76 -1.80
N ASP A 687 19.84 -30.67 -2.75
CA ASP A 687 20.82 -31.59 -3.42
C ASP A 687 20.08 -32.80 -4.05
N GLY A 688 19.65 -32.66 -5.31
CA GLY A 688 18.87 -33.67 -6.04
C GLY A 688 19.07 -33.61 -7.56
N GLY A 689 20.29 -33.34 -8.01
CA GLY A 689 20.72 -32.99 -9.38
C GLY A 689 20.27 -33.89 -10.55
N ARG A 690 18.97 -33.92 -10.81
CA ARG A 690 18.33 -34.17 -12.11
C ARG A 690 17.11 -33.27 -12.23
N ALA A 691 17.30 -32.22 -13.03
CA ALA A 691 16.38 -31.19 -13.50
C ALA A 691 14.89 -31.58 -13.56
N ASP A 692 14.06 -30.83 -12.86
CA ASP A 692 13.24 -29.78 -13.47
C ASP A 692 13.03 -28.71 -12.40
N PHE A 693 13.00 -27.46 -12.83
CA PHE A 693 12.75 -26.27 -12.02
C PHE A 693 12.01 -26.49 -10.70
N SER A 694 12.83 -26.46 -9.68
CA SER A 694 12.58 -25.71 -8.47
C SER A 694 11.79 -24.43 -8.72
N LEU A 695 10.63 -24.30 -8.08
CA LEU A 695 10.05 -23.06 -7.56
C LEU A 695 8.64 -23.39 -7.11
N THR A 696 8.37 -23.44 -5.81
CA THR A 696 7.12 -23.07 -5.11
C THR A 696 5.73 -23.22 -5.79
N GLY A 697 5.58 -24.01 -6.84
CA GLY A 697 4.50 -23.95 -7.81
C GLY A 697 3.28 -24.70 -7.32
N LEU A 698 2.61 -24.22 -6.27
CA LEU A 698 1.33 -24.73 -5.78
C LEU A 698 1.23 -26.27 -5.85
N GLY A 699 2.30 -26.90 -5.35
CA GLY A 699 2.56 -28.32 -5.20
C GLY A 699 3.83 -28.50 -4.38
N GLY A 700 3.86 -29.41 -3.41
CA GLY A 700 5.06 -29.67 -2.60
C GLY A 700 5.16 -28.85 -1.30
N TRP A 701 6.37 -28.46 -0.89
CA TRP A 701 6.63 -27.91 0.45
C TRP A 701 6.07 -26.50 0.69
N ALA A 702 6.30 -25.55 -0.22
CA ALA A 702 5.86 -24.17 -0.02
C ALA A 702 4.34 -24.06 0.02
N GLU A 703 3.64 -24.71 -0.91
CA GLU A 703 2.18 -24.81 -0.89
C GLU A 703 1.69 -25.49 0.39
N LYS A 704 2.28 -26.64 0.75
CA LYS A 704 1.91 -27.37 1.96
C LYS A 704 2.04 -26.52 3.21
N LEU A 705 3.14 -25.80 3.34
CA LEU A 705 3.45 -25.00 4.53
C LEU A 705 2.65 -23.71 4.58
N PHE A 706 2.41 -23.10 3.42
CA PHE A 706 1.75 -21.81 3.35
C PHE A 706 0.23 -21.95 3.30
N ARG A 707 -0.29 -22.73 2.37
CA ARG A 707 -1.72 -22.95 2.13
C ARG A 707 -2.31 -23.83 3.23
N GLU A 708 -1.82 -25.06 3.33
CA GLU A 708 -2.41 -26.02 4.27
C GLU A 708 -1.94 -25.84 5.72
N ALA A 709 -0.68 -25.51 5.96
CA ALA A 709 -0.11 -25.43 7.31
C ALA A 709 -0.19 -24.04 7.93
N ASN A 710 -0.64 -23.03 7.18
CA ASN A 710 -0.86 -21.65 7.65
C ASN A 710 0.41 -20.99 8.23
N ALA A 711 1.60 -21.27 7.69
CA ALA A 711 2.84 -20.60 8.09
C ALA A 711 2.77 -19.08 7.87
N SER A 712 3.32 -18.25 8.74
CA SER A 712 3.28 -16.78 8.56
C SER A 712 4.17 -16.28 7.44
N ALA A 713 5.25 -17.01 7.13
CA ALA A 713 6.17 -16.77 6.03
C ALA A 713 6.92 -18.05 5.68
N PHE A 714 7.39 -18.15 4.43
CA PHE A 714 8.19 -19.25 3.94
C PHE A 714 9.41 -18.70 3.21
N VAL A 715 10.59 -19.20 3.54
CA VAL A 715 11.85 -18.93 2.84
C VAL A 715 12.42 -20.27 2.41
N GLY A 716 12.78 -20.38 1.13
CA GLY A 716 13.37 -21.58 0.57
C GLY A 716 14.03 -21.28 -0.77
N ALA A 717 14.88 -22.20 -1.22
CA ALA A 717 15.59 -22.05 -2.48
C ALA A 717 14.70 -22.32 -3.70
N LEU A 718 14.93 -21.53 -4.74
CA LEU A 718 14.22 -21.58 -6.01
C LEU A 718 15.02 -22.30 -7.12
N TRP A 719 16.25 -22.70 -6.84
CA TRP A 719 17.19 -23.46 -7.70
C TRP A 719 18.26 -24.06 -6.81
N GLU A 720 19.20 -24.82 -7.37
CA GLU A 720 20.26 -25.44 -6.61
C GLU A 720 21.13 -24.40 -5.89
N VAL A 721 21.49 -24.62 -4.64
CA VAL A 721 22.36 -23.71 -3.87
C VAL A 721 23.51 -24.50 -3.30
N HIS A 722 24.71 -23.93 -3.42
CA HIS A 722 25.92 -24.48 -2.80
C HIS A 722 25.83 -24.43 -1.28
N ASP A 723 26.15 -25.53 -0.60
CA ASP A 723 26.09 -25.66 0.86
C ASP A 723 26.72 -24.49 1.63
N ASP A 724 27.96 -24.11 1.30
CA ASP A 724 28.63 -23.02 2.01
C ASP A 724 27.93 -21.66 1.80
N LEU A 725 27.39 -21.40 0.60
CA LEU A 725 26.64 -20.17 0.33
C LEU A 725 25.28 -20.18 1.03
N ALA A 726 24.65 -21.36 1.12
CA ALA A 726 23.41 -21.53 1.85
C ALA A 726 23.60 -21.21 3.34
N VAL A 727 24.69 -21.71 3.95
CA VAL A 727 25.05 -21.40 5.34
C VAL A 727 25.32 -19.90 5.54
N GLU A 728 26.09 -19.27 4.65
CA GLU A 728 26.36 -17.82 4.74
C GLU A 728 25.09 -16.99 4.55
N PHE A 729 24.20 -17.39 3.64
CA PHE A 729 22.90 -16.76 3.46
C PHE A 729 22.05 -16.90 4.73
N THR A 730 21.97 -18.10 5.34
CA THR A 730 21.29 -18.33 6.62
C THR A 730 21.79 -17.38 7.70
N LYS A 731 23.11 -17.28 7.90
CA LYS A 731 23.72 -16.39 8.91
C LYS A 731 23.31 -14.94 8.67
N HIS A 732 23.51 -14.43 7.45
CA HIS A 732 23.20 -13.05 7.12
C HIS A 732 21.71 -12.75 7.19
N PHE A 733 20.85 -13.69 6.78
CA PHE A 733 19.40 -13.54 6.87
C PHE A 733 18.96 -13.29 8.32
N TYR A 734 19.36 -14.17 9.24
CA TYR A 734 18.97 -14.02 10.65
C TYR A 734 19.67 -12.85 11.35
N GLU A 735 20.93 -12.53 11.00
CA GLU A 735 21.62 -11.32 11.50
C GLU A 735 20.91 -10.02 11.10
N ARG A 736 20.33 -9.95 9.90
CA ARG A 736 19.61 -8.76 9.43
C ARG A 736 18.20 -8.64 10.01
N LEU A 737 17.61 -9.74 10.48
CA LEU A 737 16.31 -9.76 11.14
C LEU A 737 16.38 -9.53 12.66
N ALA A 738 17.50 -9.86 13.29
CA ALA A 738 17.68 -9.88 14.74
C ALA A 738 18.38 -8.63 15.29
#